data_AF-A0A9W2ZKX5-F1
#
_entry.id   AF-A0A9W2ZKX5-F1
#
_cell.length_a   1.000
_cell.length_b   1.000
_cell.length_c   1.000
_cell.angle_alpha   90.00
_cell.angle_beta   90.00
_cell.angle_gamma   90.00
#
_symmetry.space_group_name_H-M   'P 1'
#
loop_
_entity.id
_entity.type
_entity.pdbx_description
1 polymer ?
#
loop_
_entity_poly.entity_id
_entity_poly.type
_entity_poly.pdbx_seq_one_letter_code
_entity_poly.pdbx_strand_id
1 'polypeptide(L)'
;MPILIYRDSRSKHSRPRSIICKLLFTQLFITYACCRVVKTADNCGYESCNLEKPGMINVHLVPHTHDDVGWLMTVDQYYYKEVQFILDGVIPELAADPNKRFIYVEIAFFSRWFNEQNDATRHLVQKLVNEGRLEFILGGWCMNDEATPHYTAMIDQHKLGFEYLRNNFGDCARPKIGWQIDPFGHSREQASLFAQFGFDGYFFGRLDYQDKDKRQKDKTMEFVWRASPNNLGIQGEIFTGVLPNGYNPPGNYCFDITCLDFNPLIQDDPRLHDYNVEQMVDGFINAVNDQAKSFRTNHLIMTMGSDFNYIQAHMFFKEMDKLIQYVNARQDVGSTINLLYSTPSCYLKQLNNDNLTWTTKDDDFFPYADREHGFWTGYFTSRPALKRYVNVVNSFFQSVKQMAALAKLDNTYGSGVQLQHLAEVLGVAQHHDAVSGTEKQAVTFDYAERLADGVNSGQSVVQDVYNSLMSSGISNPPLQIFCLSLNVSVCNVSQSSSNFQITLYNPLVRSVFYTVRLPVFGSKYIVYKEDGSTIIPSDVLPIPTKILKNNQVSTNELIFLVQLPPLGFVTYFVQAASNISPLTFESEKEQLEPNDFVLQGKYVSVTFDESGNLHSITNLTSGTTLPLLQNFMYYSGFPGNNSGGQNQASGAYIFRPSSNTPTYIPLKRWGGIIKGSVVQEAFQQFTDWISQVIRVYQDKPYVEIEWTIGPIPIDDKIGKEIVTRYTIPGFGNKGVFYTDANGREVLERRLNYRPTWDLNQTEPVAGNYYPVNALIGIKNGDSKLQFTVLTDRSQGGVSLNDGDVELMVHRRLLYDDAKGVGEPLNEPGDDGKGLIIKGTHYLVLDSVENSASIYRPLAQQIFWEPQVSFSDLNIDPASYVKKFKTKWSGLASALPRNVHLLTMEQFRHTGPVPSPSGSVPYLIRFEHFYENYEDDILSAPVTFDIKDIFAPFQITDVYELSLGGNVKYEDVHRLQWKTEASSTYLKKVRHLSGTQVTLKPMEIVTLQANIFI
;
A
#
# COMPACT_ATOMS: atom_id res chain seq x y z
N MET A 1 -10.26 51.97 32.25
CA MET A 1 -11.46 52.84 32.27
C MET A 1 -12.65 51.99 32.68
N PRO A 2 -13.57 52.52 33.51
CA PRO A 2 -13.63 52.10 34.91
C PRO A 2 -15.07 51.54 35.22
N ILE A 3 -15.41 50.73 36.24
CA ILE A 3 -15.40 50.90 37.71
C ILE A 3 -16.77 50.41 38.28
N LEU A 4 -16.71 49.64 39.39
CA LEU A 4 -17.61 49.68 40.58
C LEU A 4 -19.03 49.05 40.51
N ILE A 5 -19.67 48.52 41.57
CA ILE A 5 -19.43 48.50 43.05
C ILE A 5 -20.43 47.52 43.72
N TYR A 6 -19.96 46.75 44.71
CA TYR A 6 -20.50 46.42 46.06
C TYR A 6 -21.97 45.92 46.25
N ARG A 7 -22.37 45.20 47.32
CA ARG A 7 -22.00 45.25 48.75
C ARG A 7 -22.62 44.05 49.53
N ASP A 8 -21.83 43.40 50.41
CA ASP A 8 -22.07 43.12 51.88
C ASP A 8 -23.39 42.45 52.37
N SER A 9 -23.48 41.67 53.46
CA SER A 9 -22.56 41.34 54.57
C SER A 9 -23.17 40.22 55.46
N ARG A 10 -22.28 39.39 56.08
CA ARG A 10 -22.14 38.94 57.52
C ARG A 10 -23.41 38.80 58.41
N SER A 11 -23.56 37.89 59.39
CA SER A 11 -22.70 36.87 60.04
C SER A 11 -23.48 36.00 61.06
N LYS A 12 -22.96 34.77 61.30
CA LYS A 12 -22.81 33.99 62.57
C LYS A 12 -24.03 33.53 63.39
N HIS A 13 -24.17 32.20 63.56
CA HIS A 13 -23.95 31.52 64.86
C HIS A 13 -23.84 29.96 64.77
N SER A 14 -22.85 29.45 65.53
CA SER A 14 -22.57 28.13 66.14
C SER A 14 -23.42 26.85 65.89
N ARG A 15 -22.75 25.84 65.28
CA ARG A 15 -22.57 24.37 65.59
C ARG A 15 -23.47 23.67 66.65
N PRO A 16 -23.81 22.35 66.49
CA PRO A 16 -22.79 21.28 66.42
C PRO A 16 -22.95 20.19 65.35
N ARG A 17 -21.77 19.82 64.82
CA ARG A 17 -21.46 18.61 64.05
C ARG A 17 -21.43 17.41 64.99
N SER A 18 -22.18 16.35 64.71
CA SER A 18 -21.84 14.99 65.17
C SER A 18 -22.60 13.87 64.45
N ILE A 19 -23.81 14.11 63.92
CA ILE A 19 -24.63 13.02 63.34
C ILE A 19 -24.60 12.99 61.79
N ILE A 20 -24.28 14.10 61.14
CA ILE A 20 -24.32 14.21 59.66
C ILE A 20 -23.07 13.60 58.99
N CYS A 21 -21.95 13.45 59.70
CA CYS A 21 -20.70 12.94 59.11
C CYS A 21 -20.63 11.39 59.02
N LYS A 22 -21.42 10.65 59.81
CA LYS A 22 -21.51 9.19 59.71
C LYS A 22 -22.51 8.71 58.66
N LEU A 23 -23.56 9.49 58.38
CA LEU A 23 -24.52 9.22 57.30
C LEU A 23 -23.96 9.55 55.91
N LEU A 24 -23.15 10.60 55.76
CA LEU A 24 -22.50 10.92 54.48
C LEU A 24 -21.39 9.94 54.08
N PHE A 25 -20.70 9.31 55.04
CA PHE A 25 -19.67 8.30 54.72
C PHE A 25 -20.25 6.93 54.35
N THR A 26 -21.41 6.54 54.89
CA THR A 26 -22.09 5.30 54.50
C THR A 26 -22.85 5.44 53.18
N GLN A 27 -23.33 6.64 52.84
CA GLN A 27 -24.01 6.89 51.57
C GLN A 27 -23.03 7.06 50.39
N LEU A 28 -21.79 7.51 50.63
CA LEU A 28 -20.72 7.48 49.62
C LEU A 28 -20.18 6.07 49.34
N PHE A 29 -20.11 5.19 50.36
CA PHE A 29 -19.68 3.79 50.13
C PHE A 29 -20.75 2.94 49.44
N ILE A 30 -22.04 3.23 49.66
CA ILE A 30 -23.14 2.53 48.97
C ILE A 30 -23.31 3.04 47.52
N THR A 31 -22.98 4.30 47.22
CA THR A 31 -22.94 4.79 45.82
C THR A 31 -21.67 4.37 45.08
N TYR A 32 -20.52 4.20 45.75
CA TYR A 32 -19.34 3.59 45.12
C TYR A 32 -19.46 2.07 44.92
N ALA A 33 -20.26 1.38 45.74
CA ALA A 33 -20.52 -0.06 45.60
C ALA A 33 -21.65 -0.39 44.59
N CYS A 34 -22.59 0.53 44.33
CA CYS A 34 -23.67 0.36 43.35
C CYS A 34 -23.37 0.90 41.94
N CYS A 35 -22.26 1.61 41.73
CA CYS A 35 -21.69 1.82 40.39
C CYS A 35 -20.67 0.73 40.06
N ARG A 36 -20.96 -0.53 40.39
CA ARG A 36 -20.51 -1.59 39.49
C ARG A 36 -21.36 -1.40 38.24
N VAL A 37 -20.77 -0.81 37.20
CA VAL A 37 -21.21 -1.09 35.83
C VAL A 37 -21.29 -2.61 35.78
N VAL A 38 -22.51 -3.14 35.82
CA VAL A 38 -22.72 -4.52 35.45
C VAL A 38 -22.25 -4.53 34.01
N LYS A 39 -21.03 -5.03 33.77
CA LYS A 39 -20.64 -5.47 32.43
C LYS A 39 -21.71 -6.48 32.06
N THR A 40 -22.72 -6.04 31.33
CA THR A 40 -23.52 -6.92 30.49
C THR A 40 -22.51 -7.73 29.72
N ALA A 41 -22.61 -9.07 29.76
CA ALA A 41 -21.67 -9.92 29.04
C ALA A 41 -21.57 -9.41 27.59
N ASP A 42 -20.35 -9.14 27.13
CA ASP A 42 -20.10 -8.69 25.76
C ASP A 42 -20.55 -9.82 24.83
N ASN A 43 -21.59 -9.58 24.04
CA ASN A 43 -22.25 -10.60 23.22
C ASN A 43 -22.05 -10.21 21.75
N CYS A 44 -20.79 -10.19 21.32
CA CYS A 44 -20.32 -9.71 20.01
C CYS A 44 -19.66 -10.82 19.18
N GLY A 45 -19.22 -10.49 17.96
CA GLY A 45 -18.58 -11.45 17.06
C GLY A 45 -19.51 -12.60 16.68
N TYR A 46 -19.05 -13.84 16.82
CA TYR A 46 -19.87 -15.00 16.41
C TYR A 46 -21.03 -15.31 17.35
N GLU A 47 -21.02 -14.76 18.57
CA GLU A 47 -22.07 -14.97 19.57
C GLU A 47 -23.26 -14.01 19.35
N SER A 48 -23.07 -12.93 18.58
CA SER A 48 -24.12 -11.95 18.24
C SER A 48 -24.96 -12.31 17.02
N CYS A 49 -24.70 -13.45 16.37
CA CYS A 49 -25.40 -13.81 15.13
C CYS A 49 -26.89 -14.06 15.37
N ASN A 50 -27.73 -13.49 14.50
CA ASN A 50 -29.16 -13.80 14.47
C ASN A 50 -29.37 -15.28 14.10
N LEU A 51 -30.41 -15.89 14.67
CA LEU A 51 -30.67 -17.33 14.53
C LEU A 51 -31.17 -17.68 13.12
N GLU A 52 -30.56 -18.69 12.50
CA GLU A 52 -31.08 -19.34 11.30
C GLU A 52 -32.30 -20.24 11.57
N LYS A 53 -32.98 -20.66 10.50
CA LYS A 53 -33.99 -21.72 10.52
C LYS A 53 -33.41 -23.02 9.91
N PRO A 54 -33.28 -24.11 10.69
CA PRO A 54 -32.80 -25.39 10.18
C PRO A 54 -33.67 -25.93 9.03
N GLY A 55 -33.04 -26.55 8.03
CA GLY A 55 -33.73 -27.15 6.89
C GLY A 55 -34.28 -26.16 5.85
N MET A 56 -34.00 -24.86 6.00
CA MET A 56 -34.37 -23.80 5.07
C MET A 56 -33.13 -23.23 4.36
N ILE A 57 -33.35 -22.55 3.24
CA ILE A 57 -32.37 -21.64 2.64
C ILE A 57 -32.35 -20.38 3.50
N ASN A 58 -31.26 -20.14 4.22
CA ASN A 58 -31.04 -19.00 5.07
C ASN A 58 -30.30 -17.91 4.28
N VAL A 59 -30.98 -16.80 4.02
CA VAL A 59 -30.45 -15.66 3.28
C VAL A 59 -30.01 -14.59 4.26
N HIS A 60 -28.70 -14.41 4.34
CA HIS A 60 -28.00 -13.44 5.14
C HIS A 60 -28.02 -12.09 4.43
N LEU A 61 -28.96 -11.23 4.79
CA LEU A 61 -29.02 -9.86 4.30
C LEU A 61 -27.96 -9.05 5.05
N VAL A 62 -26.99 -8.48 4.33
CA VAL A 62 -25.87 -7.74 4.90
C VAL A 62 -25.98 -6.26 4.52
N PRO A 63 -26.55 -5.40 5.39
CA PRO A 63 -26.53 -3.96 5.22
C PRO A 63 -25.11 -3.40 5.23
N HIS A 64 -24.75 -2.63 4.20
CA HIS A 64 -23.47 -1.94 4.14
C HIS A 64 -23.57 -0.66 3.31
N THR A 65 -22.56 0.20 3.45
CA THR A 65 -22.26 1.29 2.53
C THR A 65 -20.84 1.08 2.00
N HIS A 66 -20.58 1.53 0.77
CA HIS A 66 -19.21 1.62 0.26
C HIS A 66 -18.83 3.10 0.20
N ASP A 67 -17.92 3.53 1.07
CA ASP A 67 -17.56 4.93 1.24
C ASP A 67 -16.13 5.18 0.73
N ASP A 68 -15.99 5.53 -0.55
CA ASP A 68 -14.67 5.81 -1.14
C ASP A 68 -13.92 6.92 -0.43
N VAL A 69 -12.67 6.64 -0.03
CA VAL A 69 -11.78 7.61 0.62
C VAL A 69 -11.16 8.53 -0.43
N GLY A 70 -12.03 9.22 -1.16
CA GLY A 70 -11.77 10.01 -2.35
C GLY A 70 -11.87 9.20 -3.66
N TRP A 71 -12.53 9.76 -4.67
CA TRP A 71 -12.68 9.18 -6.01
C TRP A 71 -13.22 10.22 -7.00
N LEU A 72 -14.52 10.50 -6.97
CA LEU A 72 -15.15 11.58 -7.75
C LEU A 72 -15.13 12.91 -7.00
N MET A 73 -15.13 12.85 -5.67
CA MET A 73 -14.96 13.97 -4.76
C MET A 73 -13.76 13.72 -3.86
N THR A 74 -13.25 14.78 -3.23
CA THR A 74 -12.17 14.63 -2.24
C THR A 74 -12.70 13.93 -0.98
N VAL A 75 -11.79 13.43 -0.15
CA VAL A 75 -12.13 12.79 1.13
C VAL A 75 -13.07 13.69 1.95
N ASP A 76 -12.71 14.96 2.13
CA ASP A 76 -13.50 15.88 2.95
C ASP A 76 -14.86 16.23 2.32
N GLN A 77 -14.95 16.26 0.99
CA GLN A 77 -16.20 16.52 0.30
C GLN A 77 -17.19 15.36 0.46
N TYR A 78 -16.73 14.10 0.33
CA TYR A 78 -17.58 12.94 0.60
C TYR A 78 -18.04 12.91 2.06
N TYR A 79 -17.14 13.23 3.00
CA TYR A 79 -17.49 13.26 4.41
C TYR A 79 -18.68 14.17 4.72
N TYR A 80 -18.62 15.44 4.28
CA TYR A 80 -19.65 16.43 4.60
C TYR A 80 -20.91 16.35 3.73
N LYS A 81 -20.88 15.61 2.61
CA LYS A 81 -22.03 15.49 1.70
C LYS A 81 -22.79 14.19 1.88
N GLU A 82 -22.09 13.09 2.18
CA GLU A 82 -22.68 11.75 2.18
C GLU A 82 -22.43 11.06 3.53
N VAL A 83 -21.16 10.79 3.88
CA VAL A 83 -20.80 9.84 4.96
C VAL A 83 -21.31 10.25 6.34
N GLN A 84 -21.27 11.54 6.66
CA GLN A 84 -21.81 12.03 7.93
C GLN A 84 -23.30 11.69 8.08
N PHE A 85 -24.10 11.88 7.03
CA PHE A 85 -25.54 11.60 7.06
C PHE A 85 -25.82 10.10 7.10
N ILE A 86 -25.00 9.29 6.44
CA ILE A 86 -25.09 7.82 6.50
C ILE A 86 -24.94 7.35 7.94
N LEU A 87 -23.86 7.73 8.63
CA LEU A 87 -23.61 7.32 10.01
C LEU A 87 -24.65 7.89 10.98
N ASP A 88 -25.05 9.15 10.82
CA ASP A 88 -26.11 9.78 11.63
C ASP A 88 -27.47 9.08 11.47
N GLY A 89 -27.76 8.52 10.30
CA GLY A 89 -28.98 7.77 10.01
C GLY A 89 -28.95 6.31 10.47
N VAL A 90 -27.80 5.63 10.30
CA VAL A 90 -27.66 4.19 10.63
C VAL A 90 -27.69 3.96 12.15
N ILE A 91 -27.02 4.81 12.95
CA ILE A 91 -26.88 4.57 14.39
C ILE A 91 -28.23 4.53 15.14
N PRO A 92 -29.20 5.45 14.89
CA PRO A 92 -30.53 5.38 15.48
C PRO A 92 -31.33 4.13 15.05
N GLU A 93 -31.25 3.72 13.78
CA GLU A 93 -31.91 2.51 13.29
C GLU A 93 -31.38 1.26 13.98
N LEU A 94 -30.05 1.18 14.07
CA LEU A 94 -29.39 0.14 14.82
C LEU A 94 -29.79 0.18 16.28
N ALA A 95 -29.96 1.33 16.93
CA ALA A 95 -30.37 1.42 18.33
C ALA A 95 -31.82 0.97 18.57
N ALA A 96 -32.72 1.21 17.62
CA ALA A 96 -34.16 0.97 17.74
C ALA A 96 -34.53 -0.53 17.71
N ASP A 97 -33.79 -1.37 16.98
CA ASP A 97 -34.10 -2.80 16.84
C ASP A 97 -32.87 -3.69 17.11
N PRO A 98 -32.91 -4.62 18.08
CA PRO A 98 -31.79 -5.52 18.40
C PRO A 98 -31.45 -6.52 17.29
N ASN A 99 -32.33 -6.74 16.31
CA ASN A 99 -32.09 -7.66 15.20
C ASN A 99 -31.33 -7.00 14.04
N LYS A 100 -31.40 -5.67 13.90
CA LYS A 100 -30.72 -4.96 12.81
C LYS A 100 -29.20 -5.12 12.93
N ARG A 101 -28.55 -5.24 11.77
CA ARG A 101 -27.10 -5.37 11.62
C ARG A 101 -26.63 -4.35 10.59
N PHE A 102 -25.41 -3.86 10.75
CA PHE A 102 -24.73 -3.06 9.74
C PHE A 102 -23.23 -3.32 9.81
N ILE A 103 -22.58 -3.41 8.66
CA ILE A 103 -21.12 -3.46 8.59
C ILE A 103 -20.55 -2.11 8.14
N TYR A 104 -19.41 -1.73 8.71
CA TYR A 104 -18.68 -0.52 8.31
C TYR A 104 -17.20 -0.82 8.10
N VAL A 105 -16.57 -0.18 7.10
CA VAL A 105 -15.26 -0.55 6.57
C VAL A 105 -14.20 0.55 6.80
N GLU A 106 -14.39 1.74 6.25
CA GLU A 106 -13.34 2.76 6.10
C GLU A 106 -13.10 3.57 7.38
N ILE A 107 -12.10 3.17 8.18
CA ILE A 107 -11.85 3.80 9.48
C ILE A 107 -11.42 5.28 9.36
N ALA A 108 -10.91 5.73 8.21
CA ALA A 108 -10.66 7.14 7.94
C ALA A 108 -11.92 8.00 8.16
N PHE A 109 -13.06 7.60 7.61
CA PHE A 109 -14.31 8.34 7.79
C PHE A 109 -14.93 8.11 9.15
N PHE A 110 -14.99 6.85 9.60
CA PHE A 110 -15.59 6.52 10.88
C PHE A 110 -14.91 7.26 12.04
N SER A 111 -13.57 7.32 12.02
CA SER A 111 -12.81 7.98 13.06
C SER A 111 -13.09 9.48 13.12
N ARG A 112 -13.22 10.13 11.95
CA ARG A 112 -13.61 11.54 11.87
C ARG A 112 -15.00 11.75 12.46
N TRP A 113 -15.99 10.98 12.00
CA TRP A 113 -17.36 11.08 12.49
C TRP A 113 -17.45 10.85 14.00
N PHE A 114 -16.83 9.79 14.51
CA PHE A 114 -16.87 9.42 15.93
C PHE A 114 -16.24 10.49 16.83
N ASN A 115 -15.18 11.15 16.36
CA ASN A 115 -14.51 12.21 17.11
C ASN A 115 -15.36 13.49 17.21
N GLU A 116 -16.31 13.71 16.31
CA GLU A 116 -17.26 14.84 16.36
C GLU A 116 -18.46 14.59 17.28
N GLN A 117 -18.67 13.33 17.71
CA GLN A 117 -19.84 12.95 18.50
C GLN A 117 -19.73 13.33 19.99
N ASN A 118 -20.88 13.62 20.59
CA ASN A 118 -20.98 13.80 22.03
C ASN A 118 -20.86 12.46 22.80
N ASP A 119 -20.65 12.52 24.12
CA ASP A 119 -20.49 11.34 24.97
C ASP A 119 -21.66 10.36 24.90
N ALA A 120 -22.90 10.84 24.76
CA ALA A 120 -24.07 9.96 24.72
C ALA A 120 -24.07 9.11 23.44
N THR A 121 -23.82 9.74 22.28
CA THR A 121 -23.70 9.02 21.01
C THR A 121 -22.49 8.08 21.03
N ARG A 122 -21.33 8.51 21.57
CA ARG A 122 -20.15 7.64 21.67
C ARG A 122 -20.40 6.38 22.49
N HIS A 123 -21.04 6.51 23.66
CA HIS A 123 -21.43 5.35 24.47
C HIS A 123 -22.48 4.46 23.79
N LEU A 124 -23.43 5.05 23.04
CA LEU A 124 -24.39 4.29 22.25
C LEU A 124 -23.69 3.44 21.18
N VAL A 125 -22.77 4.04 20.42
CA VAL A 125 -22.00 3.34 19.39
C VAL A 125 -21.16 2.21 20.03
N GLN A 126 -20.47 2.47 21.14
CA GLN A 126 -19.74 1.44 21.88
C GLN A 126 -20.64 0.27 22.29
N LYS A 127 -21.85 0.56 22.77
CA LYS A 127 -22.84 -0.47 23.08
C LYS A 127 -23.24 -1.28 21.84
N LEU A 128 -23.53 -0.62 20.71
CA LEU A 128 -23.91 -1.30 19.47
C LEU A 128 -22.81 -2.23 18.95
N VAL A 129 -21.55 -1.85 19.09
CA VAL A 129 -20.39 -2.69 18.75
C VAL A 129 -20.27 -3.88 19.71
N ASN A 130 -20.42 -3.66 21.01
CA ASN A 130 -20.36 -4.74 22.01
C ASN A 130 -21.55 -5.72 21.95
N GLU A 131 -22.65 -5.31 21.33
CA GLU A 131 -23.81 -6.17 21.00
C GLU A 131 -23.70 -6.80 19.60
N GLY A 132 -22.65 -6.48 18.83
CA GLY A 132 -22.44 -6.95 17.46
C GLY A 132 -23.52 -6.47 16.47
N ARG A 133 -24.22 -5.37 16.77
CA ARG A 133 -25.21 -4.73 15.88
C ARG A 133 -24.54 -3.85 14.83
N LEU A 134 -23.44 -3.20 15.21
CA LEU A 134 -22.49 -2.57 14.30
C LEU A 134 -21.21 -3.42 14.31
N GLU A 135 -20.81 -3.94 13.15
CA GLU A 135 -19.58 -4.71 13.01
C GLU A 135 -18.58 -3.98 12.12
N PHE A 136 -17.38 -3.73 12.63
CA PHE A 136 -16.27 -3.27 11.79
C PHE A 136 -15.70 -4.47 11.03
N ILE A 137 -15.68 -4.37 9.71
CA ILE A 137 -15.15 -5.39 8.81
C ILE A 137 -14.03 -4.78 7.97
N LEU A 138 -13.03 -5.58 7.56
CA LEU A 138 -11.72 -5.11 7.10
C LEU A 138 -10.95 -4.30 8.15
N GLY A 139 -11.49 -3.14 8.56
CA GLY A 139 -11.02 -2.30 9.67
C GLY A 139 -9.67 -1.61 9.45
N GLY A 140 -9.22 -1.49 8.20
CA GLY A 140 -8.15 -0.60 7.82
C GLY A 140 -8.61 0.85 7.72
N TRP A 141 -7.65 1.76 7.61
CA TRP A 141 -7.93 3.18 7.35
C TRP A 141 -8.75 3.39 6.07
N CYS A 142 -8.49 2.59 5.04
CA CYS A 142 -9.27 2.53 3.80
C CYS A 142 -9.42 1.08 3.30
N MET A 143 -10.24 0.91 2.27
CA MET A 143 -10.20 -0.26 1.39
C MET A 143 -9.11 -0.06 0.34
N ASN A 144 -7.91 -0.60 0.59
CA ASN A 144 -6.76 -0.35 -0.27
C ASN A 144 -6.83 -1.08 -1.61
N ASP A 145 -6.19 -0.51 -2.65
CA ASP A 145 -5.89 -1.25 -3.90
C ASP A 145 -5.06 -2.51 -3.56
N GLU A 146 -5.10 -3.51 -4.42
CA GLU A 146 -4.33 -4.74 -4.28
C GLU A 146 -3.24 -4.89 -5.34
N ALA A 147 -3.23 -4.08 -6.41
CA ALA A 147 -2.25 -4.20 -7.47
C ALA A 147 -1.01 -3.31 -7.27
N THR A 148 -1.23 -2.03 -6.95
CA THR A 148 -0.23 -0.97 -7.00
C THR A 148 0.36 -0.51 -5.65
N PRO A 149 -0.15 -0.87 -4.46
CA PRO A 149 0.55 -0.52 -3.23
C PRO A 149 1.64 -1.54 -2.89
N HIS A 150 2.66 -1.05 -2.20
CA HIS A 150 3.67 -1.88 -1.55
C HIS A 150 3.14 -2.45 -0.22
N TYR A 151 3.46 -3.70 0.08
CA TYR A 151 2.94 -4.44 1.24
C TYR A 151 3.15 -3.72 2.59
N THR A 152 4.21 -2.92 2.74
CA THR A 152 4.47 -2.14 3.97
C THR A 152 3.34 -1.17 4.28
N ALA A 153 2.80 -0.46 3.28
CA ALA A 153 1.70 0.47 3.49
C ALA A 153 0.37 -0.26 3.68
N MET A 154 0.18 -1.41 3.04
CA MET A 154 -0.97 -2.27 3.29
C MET A 154 -1.02 -2.72 4.76
N ILE A 155 0.13 -3.11 5.34
CA ILE A 155 0.22 -3.45 6.76
C ILE A 155 -0.04 -2.24 7.67
N ASP A 156 0.57 -1.09 7.36
CA ASP A 156 0.49 0.09 8.22
C ASP A 156 -0.89 0.74 8.24
N GLN A 157 -1.58 0.82 7.09
CA GLN A 157 -2.94 1.38 7.02
C GLN A 157 -3.93 0.52 7.83
N HIS A 158 -3.76 -0.81 7.80
CA HIS A 158 -4.54 -1.73 8.65
C HIS A 158 -4.20 -1.58 10.12
N LYS A 159 -2.91 -1.54 10.48
CA LYS A 159 -2.46 -1.31 11.86
C LYS A 159 -3.06 -0.03 12.42
N LEU A 160 -3.05 1.05 11.63
CA LEU A 160 -3.62 2.34 12.02
C LEU A 160 -5.12 2.22 12.36
N GLY A 161 -5.91 1.59 11.49
CA GLY A 161 -7.33 1.33 11.75
C GLY A 161 -7.55 0.42 12.96
N PHE A 162 -6.81 -0.68 13.08
CA PHE A 162 -6.91 -1.61 14.21
C PHE A 162 -6.57 -0.98 15.55
N GLU A 163 -5.55 -0.11 15.59
CA GLU A 163 -5.18 0.62 16.80
C GLU A 163 -6.30 1.58 17.21
N TYR A 164 -6.89 2.31 16.25
CA TYR A 164 -8.04 3.18 16.51
C TYR A 164 -9.24 2.39 17.06
N LEU A 165 -9.60 1.29 16.43
CA LEU A 165 -10.71 0.44 16.83
C LEU A 165 -10.50 -0.15 18.23
N ARG A 166 -9.33 -0.74 18.50
CA ARG A 166 -9.02 -1.32 19.81
C ARG A 166 -9.11 -0.28 20.91
N ASN A 167 -8.56 0.91 20.70
CA ASN A 167 -8.50 1.95 21.72
C ASN A 167 -9.88 2.52 22.08
N ASN A 168 -10.82 2.52 21.12
CA ASN A 168 -12.17 3.09 21.33
C ASN A 168 -13.24 2.04 21.70
N PHE A 169 -13.07 0.78 21.29
CA PHE A 169 -14.11 -0.25 21.33
C PHE A 169 -13.64 -1.61 21.88
N GLY A 170 -12.34 -1.82 22.11
CA GLY A 170 -11.82 -3.09 22.64
C GLY A 170 -11.96 -4.28 21.68
N ASP A 171 -12.04 -5.49 22.24
CA ASP A 171 -11.98 -6.74 21.46
C ASP A 171 -13.17 -6.97 20.53
N CYS A 172 -14.36 -6.41 20.85
CA CYS A 172 -15.55 -6.58 20.02
C CYS A 172 -15.47 -5.86 18.66
N ALA A 173 -14.60 -4.84 18.54
CA ALA A 173 -14.36 -4.17 17.26
C ALA A 173 -13.27 -4.84 16.42
N ARG A 174 -12.66 -5.93 16.88
CA ARG A 174 -11.59 -6.60 16.14
C ARG A 174 -12.15 -7.24 14.87
N PRO A 175 -11.73 -6.81 13.67
CA PRO A 175 -12.23 -7.39 12.42
C PRO A 175 -11.78 -8.85 12.29
N LYS A 176 -12.65 -9.66 11.69
CA LYS A 176 -12.38 -11.08 11.41
C LYS A 176 -12.38 -11.42 9.93
N ILE A 177 -12.78 -10.49 9.08
CA ILE A 177 -13.00 -10.74 7.67
C ILE A 177 -12.38 -9.62 6.84
N GLY A 178 -11.66 -10.04 5.79
CA GLY A 178 -11.27 -9.15 4.70
C GLY A 178 -12.48 -8.87 3.82
N TRP A 179 -12.76 -7.60 3.57
CA TRP A 179 -13.88 -7.15 2.75
C TRP A 179 -13.35 -6.21 1.67
N GLN A 180 -12.90 -6.76 0.54
CA GLN A 180 -12.33 -6.00 -0.58
C GLN A 180 -13.30 -6.06 -1.75
N ILE A 181 -14.44 -5.39 -1.62
CA ILE A 181 -15.51 -5.50 -2.62
C ILE A 181 -15.18 -4.78 -3.93
N ASP A 182 -14.35 -3.75 -3.87
CA ASP A 182 -14.10 -2.85 -5.00
C ASP A 182 -12.69 -2.77 -5.60
N PRO A 183 -11.60 -3.31 -5.00
CA PRO A 183 -10.32 -3.41 -5.70
C PRO A 183 -10.42 -4.18 -7.02
N PHE A 184 -9.68 -3.72 -8.03
CA PHE A 184 -9.84 -4.14 -9.43
C PHE A 184 -9.07 -5.42 -9.77
N GLY A 185 -9.42 -6.51 -9.09
CA GLY A 185 -8.65 -7.75 -9.03
C GLY A 185 -7.94 -7.88 -7.69
N HIS A 186 -7.57 -9.11 -7.34
CA HIS A 186 -7.17 -9.45 -5.97
C HIS A 186 -5.82 -10.13 -5.89
N SER A 187 -4.96 -9.62 -5.01
CA SER A 187 -3.59 -10.06 -4.85
C SER A 187 -3.50 -11.26 -3.94
N ARG A 188 -2.65 -12.21 -4.34
CA ARG A 188 -2.26 -13.32 -3.47
C ARG A 188 -1.58 -12.82 -2.18
N GLU A 189 -0.79 -11.76 -2.26
CA GLU A 189 -0.13 -11.19 -1.07
C GLU A 189 -1.16 -10.59 -0.10
N GLN A 190 -2.19 -9.89 -0.59
CA GLN A 190 -3.26 -9.36 0.27
C GLN A 190 -3.98 -10.48 1.04
N ALA A 191 -4.30 -11.60 0.39
CA ALA A 191 -4.88 -12.78 1.03
C ALA A 191 -3.95 -13.37 2.11
N SER A 192 -2.64 -13.43 1.84
CA SER A 192 -1.61 -13.86 2.79
C SER A 192 -1.51 -12.94 4.01
N LEU A 193 -1.59 -11.62 3.80
CA LEU A 193 -1.60 -10.62 4.88
C LEU A 193 -2.85 -10.76 5.76
N PHE A 194 -4.03 -10.95 5.16
CA PHE A 194 -5.27 -11.17 5.90
C PHE A 194 -5.23 -12.44 6.76
N ALA A 195 -4.68 -13.53 6.23
CA ALA A 195 -4.44 -14.74 7.00
C ALA A 195 -3.56 -14.46 8.25
N GLN A 196 -2.50 -13.66 8.08
CA GLN A 196 -1.56 -13.28 9.14
C GLN A 196 -2.10 -12.20 10.11
N PHE A 197 -3.07 -11.38 9.69
CA PHE A 197 -3.85 -10.51 10.60
C PHE A 197 -4.74 -11.34 11.53
N GLY A 198 -5.02 -12.59 11.17
CA GLY A 198 -5.87 -13.50 11.92
C GLY A 198 -7.32 -13.52 11.41
N PHE A 199 -7.56 -13.09 10.16
CA PHE A 199 -8.89 -13.16 9.56
C PHE A 199 -9.29 -14.61 9.26
N ASP A 200 -10.58 -14.87 9.45
CA ASP A 200 -11.24 -16.14 9.23
C ASP A 200 -11.64 -16.35 7.76
N GLY A 201 -11.88 -15.25 7.04
CA GLY A 201 -12.26 -15.29 5.64
C GLY A 201 -12.06 -13.97 4.91
N TYR A 202 -12.23 -14.02 3.59
CA TYR A 202 -12.00 -12.93 2.67
C TYR A 202 -13.10 -12.91 1.59
N PHE A 203 -13.82 -11.80 1.46
CA PHE A 203 -14.86 -11.62 0.46
C PHE A 203 -14.53 -10.46 -0.49
N PHE A 204 -14.85 -10.66 -1.77
CA PHE A 204 -14.65 -9.67 -2.82
C PHE A 204 -15.66 -9.80 -3.96
N GLY A 205 -15.81 -8.73 -4.75
CA GLY A 205 -16.79 -8.67 -5.85
C GLY A 205 -16.22 -8.77 -7.27
N ARG A 206 -14.93 -8.41 -7.47
CA ARG A 206 -14.34 -8.19 -8.80
C ARG A 206 -13.34 -9.28 -9.19
N LEU A 207 -13.72 -10.08 -10.18
CA LEU A 207 -12.85 -11.09 -10.80
C LEU A 207 -13.17 -11.18 -12.30
N ASP A 208 -12.26 -11.77 -13.07
CA ASP A 208 -12.46 -11.99 -14.50
C ASP A 208 -13.83 -12.60 -14.78
N TYR A 209 -14.59 -12.00 -15.71
CA TYR A 209 -15.95 -12.42 -16.02
C TYR A 209 -16.04 -13.90 -16.46
N GLN A 210 -15.02 -14.45 -17.12
CA GLN A 210 -14.98 -15.86 -17.51
C GLN A 210 -14.75 -16.76 -16.29
N ASP A 211 -13.87 -16.36 -15.35
CA ASP A 211 -13.68 -17.07 -14.08
C ASP A 211 -14.97 -17.05 -13.25
N LYS A 212 -15.65 -15.89 -13.18
CA LYS A 212 -16.95 -15.75 -12.50
C LYS A 212 -18.00 -16.69 -13.08
N ASP A 213 -18.19 -16.68 -14.40
CA ASP A 213 -19.14 -17.55 -15.09
C ASP A 213 -18.87 -19.03 -14.82
N LYS A 214 -17.60 -19.44 -14.85
CA LYS A 214 -17.20 -20.82 -14.54
C LYS A 214 -17.50 -21.17 -13.09
N ARG A 215 -17.12 -20.32 -12.14
CA ARG A 215 -17.35 -20.55 -10.70
C ARG A 215 -18.82 -20.64 -10.35
N GLN A 216 -19.67 -19.82 -10.97
CA GLN A 216 -21.11 -19.89 -10.78
C GLN A 216 -21.68 -21.23 -11.28
N LYS A 217 -21.26 -21.69 -12.47
CA LYS A 217 -21.69 -22.99 -13.03
C LYS A 217 -21.22 -24.18 -12.20
N ASP A 218 -19.96 -24.13 -11.74
CA ASP A 218 -19.30 -25.21 -11.03
C ASP A 218 -19.56 -25.18 -9.51
N LYS A 219 -20.25 -24.15 -9.01
CA LYS A 219 -20.49 -23.89 -7.59
C LYS A 219 -19.20 -23.75 -6.77
N THR A 220 -18.21 -23.07 -7.34
CA THR A 220 -16.89 -22.80 -6.72
C THR A 220 -16.67 -21.30 -6.48
N MET A 221 -17.75 -20.56 -6.23
CA MET A 221 -17.70 -19.17 -5.73
C MET A 221 -17.14 -19.09 -4.31
N GLU A 222 -17.05 -20.22 -3.61
CA GLU A 222 -16.55 -20.37 -2.25
C GLU A 222 -15.46 -21.45 -2.22
N PHE A 223 -14.29 -21.12 -1.69
CA PHE A 223 -13.11 -21.97 -1.74
C PHE A 223 -12.11 -21.57 -0.63
N VAL A 224 -11.04 -22.37 -0.44
CA VAL A 224 -9.91 -21.99 0.40
C VAL A 224 -8.76 -21.52 -0.48
N TRP A 225 -8.36 -20.26 -0.34
CA TRP A 225 -7.23 -19.70 -1.06
C TRP A 225 -5.93 -20.01 -0.33
N ARG A 226 -5.04 -20.74 -0.99
CA ARG A 226 -3.66 -20.98 -0.53
C ARG A 226 -2.80 -19.80 -0.98
N ALA A 227 -2.70 -18.79 -0.13
CA ALA A 227 -2.07 -17.52 -0.49
C ALA A 227 -0.54 -17.51 -0.42
N SER A 228 0.08 -18.55 0.14
CA SER A 228 1.55 -18.70 0.14
C SER A 228 1.91 -20.19 0.24
N PRO A 229 1.56 -21.01 -0.77
CA PRO A 229 1.65 -22.46 -0.67
C PRO A 229 3.08 -22.96 -0.51
N ASN A 230 4.04 -22.27 -1.12
CA ASN A 230 5.45 -22.67 -1.09
C ASN A 230 6.20 -22.14 0.13
N ASN A 231 5.76 -21.04 0.77
CA ASN A 231 6.49 -20.46 1.90
C ASN A 231 5.77 -20.66 3.23
N LEU A 232 4.60 -20.03 3.43
CA LEU A 232 3.86 -20.11 4.71
C LEU A 232 3.00 -21.37 4.84
N GLY A 233 2.72 -22.07 3.73
CA GLY A 233 1.86 -23.24 3.68
C GLY A 233 0.48 -22.94 4.25
N ILE A 234 -0.01 -23.82 5.13
CA ILE A 234 -1.34 -23.68 5.74
C ILE A 234 -1.53 -22.37 6.52
N GLN A 235 -0.46 -21.75 7.03
CA GLN A 235 -0.58 -20.46 7.72
C GLN A 235 -1.08 -19.34 6.80
N GLY A 236 -0.77 -19.43 5.50
CA GLY A 236 -1.27 -18.52 4.48
C GLY A 236 -2.62 -18.91 3.88
N GLU A 237 -3.30 -19.96 4.37
CA GLU A 237 -4.62 -20.32 3.88
C GLU A 237 -5.71 -19.43 4.48
N ILE A 238 -6.67 -19.02 3.65
CA ILE A 238 -7.85 -18.22 4.06
C ILE A 238 -9.07 -18.66 3.27
N PHE A 239 -10.23 -18.78 3.93
CA PHE A 239 -11.48 -19.03 3.21
C PHE A 239 -11.84 -17.81 2.38
N THR A 240 -12.30 -18.01 1.16
CA THR A 240 -12.61 -16.94 0.22
C THR A 240 -13.96 -17.14 -0.42
N GLY A 241 -14.77 -16.07 -0.41
CA GLY A 241 -16.09 -16.03 -1.04
C GLY A 241 -16.19 -14.92 -2.08
N VAL A 242 -16.53 -15.29 -3.31
CA VAL A 242 -16.85 -14.34 -4.38
C VAL A 242 -18.30 -13.92 -4.23
N LEU A 243 -18.52 -12.61 -4.18
CA LEU A 243 -19.87 -12.05 -4.06
C LEU A 243 -20.60 -12.13 -5.41
N PRO A 244 -21.89 -12.52 -5.42
CA PRO A 244 -22.61 -12.85 -6.64
C PRO A 244 -22.85 -11.62 -7.55
N ASN A 245 -23.20 -10.48 -6.98
CA ASN A 245 -23.62 -9.27 -7.71
C ASN A 245 -22.59 -8.14 -7.60
N GLY A 246 -21.30 -8.49 -7.55
CA GLY A 246 -20.24 -7.53 -7.20
C GLY A 246 -20.41 -7.20 -5.73
N TYR A 247 -21.05 -6.08 -5.42
CA TYR A 247 -21.41 -5.70 -4.05
C TYR A 247 -22.75 -4.97 -3.98
N ASN A 248 -23.55 -5.03 -5.05
CA ASN A 248 -24.87 -4.41 -5.12
C ASN A 248 -25.96 -5.32 -4.55
N PRO A 249 -27.12 -4.76 -4.14
CA PRO A 249 -28.30 -5.56 -3.87
C PRO A 249 -28.78 -6.32 -5.13
N PRO A 250 -29.57 -7.39 -4.96
CA PRO A 250 -30.28 -7.99 -6.08
C PRO A 250 -31.06 -6.92 -6.88
N GLY A 251 -31.15 -7.10 -8.19
CA GLY A 251 -31.81 -6.12 -9.07
C GLY A 251 -33.23 -5.80 -8.62
N ASN A 252 -33.60 -4.52 -8.62
CA ASN A 252 -34.84 -3.94 -8.06
C ASN A 252 -34.92 -3.83 -6.53
N TYR A 253 -33.88 -4.22 -5.79
CA TYR A 253 -33.86 -4.20 -4.31
C TYR A 253 -32.82 -3.21 -3.73
N CYS A 254 -32.41 -2.20 -4.51
CA CYS A 254 -31.78 -1.02 -3.92
C CYS A 254 -32.87 -0.08 -3.41
N PHE A 255 -32.92 0.11 -2.10
CA PHE A 255 -33.92 0.91 -1.39
C PHE A 255 -33.38 2.27 -0.93
N ASP A 256 -32.26 2.71 -1.49
CA ASP A 256 -31.71 4.03 -1.24
C ASP A 256 -32.47 5.11 -2.02
N ILE A 257 -32.40 6.36 -1.54
CA ILE A 257 -33.04 7.49 -2.19
C ILE A 257 -32.53 7.71 -3.63
N THR A 258 -31.28 7.35 -3.90
CA THR A 258 -30.65 7.44 -5.22
C THR A 258 -31.20 6.42 -6.23
N CYS A 259 -31.93 5.39 -5.76
CA CYS A 259 -32.44 4.29 -6.57
C CYS A 259 -33.96 4.38 -6.87
N LEU A 260 -34.67 5.36 -6.30
CA LEU A 260 -36.14 5.39 -6.30
C LEU A 260 -36.78 5.58 -7.69
N ASP A 261 -36.07 6.20 -8.62
CA ASP A 261 -36.58 6.40 -9.99
C ASP A 261 -36.68 5.08 -10.77
N PHE A 262 -35.98 4.04 -10.32
CA PHE A 262 -35.87 2.76 -11.02
C PHE A 262 -36.40 1.57 -10.20
N ASN A 263 -36.46 1.70 -8.86
CA ASN A 263 -36.86 0.61 -7.97
C ASN A 263 -38.10 0.98 -7.15
N PRO A 264 -39.19 0.19 -7.23
CA PRO A 264 -40.37 0.44 -6.42
C PRO A 264 -40.13 0.05 -4.95
N LEU A 265 -40.64 0.87 -4.03
CA LEU A 265 -40.74 0.52 -2.61
C LEU A 265 -41.92 -0.43 -2.38
N ILE A 266 -41.90 -1.20 -1.29
CA ILE A 266 -42.98 -2.11 -0.91
C ILE A 266 -44.16 -1.29 -0.38
N GLN A 267 -45.23 -1.18 -1.16
CA GLN A 267 -46.51 -0.61 -0.77
C GLN A 267 -47.37 -1.74 -0.21
N ASP A 268 -47.55 -1.75 1.11
CA ASP A 268 -48.21 -2.82 1.84
C ASP A 268 -49.47 -2.38 2.59
N ASP A 269 -49.93 -1.14 2.38
CA ASP A 269 -51.21 -0.67 2.89
C ASP A 269 -52.30 -0.89 1.82
N PRO A 270 -53.21 -1.88 2.01
CA PRO A 270 -54.23 -2.21 1.02
C PRO A 270 -55.26 -1.11 0.79
N ARG A 271 -55.22 -0.01 1.57
CA ARG A 271 -56.08 1.17 1.39
C ARG A 271 -55.53 2.15 0.36
N LEU A 272 -54.26 2.04 -0.02
CA LEU A 272 -53.63 2.92 -1.02
C LEU A 272 -53.60 2.23 -2.40
N HIS A 273 -53.42 3.04 -3.44
CA HIS A 273 -53.17 2.54 -4.78
C HIS A 273 -51.75 1.93 -4.86
N ASP A 274 -51.51 1.11 -5.88
CA ASP A 274 -50.20 0.54 -6.21
C ASP A 274 -49.65 -0.47 -5.18
N TYR A 275 -50.53 -1.19 -4.47
CA TYR A 275 -50.16 -2.33 -3.63
C TYR A 275 -49.37 -3.38 -4.41
N ASN A 276 -48.17 -3.71 -3.95
CA ASN A 276 -47.21 -4.50 -4.72
C ASN A 276 -46.48 -5.60 -3.93
N VAL A 277 -46.94 -5.95 -2.72
CA VAL A 277 -46.27 -6.95 -1.87
C VAL A 277 -46.03 -8.28 -2.60
N GLU A 278 -47.03 -8.83 -3.29
CA GLU A 278 -46.89 -10.10 -4.01
C GLU A 278 -45.80 -10.02 -5.09
N GLN A 279 -45.79 -8.96 -5.89
CA GLN A 279 -44.79 -8.74 -6.95
C GLN A 279 -43.38 -8.65 -6.36
N MET A 280 -43.20 -7.86 -5.29
CA MET A 280 -41.89 -7.66 -4.67
C MET A 280 -41.36 -8.92 -3.98
N VAL A 281 -42.24 -9.67 -3.30
CA VAL A 281 -41.89 -10.92 -2.62
C VAL A 281 -41.54 -12.01 -3.61
N ASP A 282 -42.36 -12.19 -4.65
CA ASP A 282 -42.14 -13.24 -5.65
C ASP A 282 -40.87 -12.96 -6.47
N GLY A 283 -40.62 -11.69 -6.81
CA GLY A 283 -39.36 -11.27 -7.43
C GLY A 283 -38.14 -11.60 -6.57
N PHE A 284 -38.24 -11.40 -5.25
CA PHE A 284 -37.10 -11.62 -4.35
C PHE A 284 -36.84 -13.10 -4.15
N ILE A 285 -37.89 -13.90 -4.00
CA ILE A 285 -37.81 -15.36 -3.94
C ILE A 285 -37.15 -15.90 -5.23
N ASN A 286 -37.49 -15.35 -6.40
CA ASN A 286 -36.82 -15.72 -7.65
C ASN A 286 -35.34 -15.38 -7.64
N ALA A 287 -34.96 -14.18 -7.18
CA ALA A 287 -33.55 -13.80 -7.04
C ALA A 287 -32.78 -14.72 -6.08
N VAL A 288 -33.39 -15.11 -4.95
CA VAL A 288 -32.83 -16.09 -4.01
C VAL A 288 -32.62 -17.44 -4.69
N ASN A 289 -33.63 -17.96 -5.39
CA ASN A 289 -33.55 -19.25 -6.06
C ASN A 289 -32.52 -19.25 -7.20
N ASP A 290 -32.37 -18.13 -7.91
CA ASP A 290 -31.37 -17.98 -8.95
C ASP A 290 -29.96 -17.95 -8.38
N GLN A 291 -29.74 -17.20 -7.30
CA GLN A 291 -28.46 -17.18 -6.60
C GLN A 291 -28.12 -18.57 -6.04
N ALA A 292 -29.08 -19.29 -5.44
CA ALA A 292 -28.89 -20.62 -4.85
C ALA A 292 -28.30 -21.65 -5.84
N LYS A 293 -28.52 -21.48 -7.15
CA LYS A 293 -27.94 -22.35 -8.18
C LYS A 293 -26.41 -22.32 -8.20
N SER A 294 -25.81 -21.20 -7.78
CA SER A 294 -24.36 -20.96 -7.84
C SER A 294 -23.60 -21.32 -6.56
N PHE A 295 -24.30 -21.71 -5.49
CA PHE A 295 -23.72 -22.00 -4.18
C PHE A 295 -23.99 -23.45 -3.75
N ARG A 296 -23.19 -23.94 -2.79
CA ARG A 296 -23.20 -25.33 -2.32
C ARG A 296 -24.03 -25.55 -1.06
N THR A 297 -24.08 -24.55 -0.18
CA THR A 297 -24.77 -24.62 1.11
C THR A 297 -26.20 -24.08 0.98
N ASN A 298 -26.96 -24.21 2.07
CA ASN A 298 -28.25 -23.54 2.23
C ASN A 298 -28.10 -22.14 2.84
N HIS A 299 -26.90 -21.57 2.87
CA HIS A 299 -26.63 -20.23 3.34
C HIS A 299 -26.28 -19.36 2.14
N LEU A 300 -26.95 -18.23 1.97
CA LEU A 300 -26.69 -17.29 0.89
C LEU A 300 -26.42 -15.91 1.46
N ILE A 301 -25.33 -15.26 1.02
CA ILE A 301 -25.05 -13.87 1.33
C ILE A 301 -25.68 -12.94 0.29
N MET A 302 -26.38 -11.89 0.73
CA MET A 302 -26.87 -10.82 -0.13
C MET A 302 -26.44 -9.48 0.44
N THR A 303 -25.61 -8.77 -0.31
CA THR A 303 -25.12 -7.42 -0.02
C THR A 303 -26.27 -6.42 -0.21
N MET A 304 -26.74 -5.81 0.86
CA MET A 304 -27.82 -4.83 0.83
C MET A 304 -27.20 -3.44 0.96
N GLY A 305 -26.54 -2.99 -0.10
CA GLY A 305 -25.72 -1.78 -0.07
C GLY A 305 -25.03 -1.52 -1.41
N SER A 306 -24.51 -0.31 -1.58
CA SER A 306 -23.70 0.12 -2.73
C SER A 306 -22.96 1.41 -2.36
N ASP A 307 -22.33 2.06 -3.33
CA ASP A 307 -21.62 3.33 -3.20
C ASP A 307 -22.52 4.37 -2.49
N PHE A 308 -22.07 4.83 -1.32
CA PHE A 308 -22.71 5.88 -0.51
C PHE A 308 -24.22 5.69 -0.23
N ASN A 309 -24.72 4.44 -0.22
CA ASN A 309 -26.09 4.14 0.19
C ASN A 309 -26.28 4.37 1.71
N TYR A 310 -27.54 4.39 2.17
CA TYR A 310 -27.95 4.63 3.57
C TYR A 310 -27.90 6.09 4.03
N ILE A 311 -27.80 7.07 3.13
CA ILE A 311 -27.98 8.50 3.46
C ILE A 311 -29.34 8.72 4.13
N GLN A 312 -30.37 7.98 3.69
CA GLN A 312 -31.65 7.83 4.39
C GLN A 312 -31.83 6.41 4.94
N ALA A 313 -30.99 6.02 5.89
CA ALA A 313 -30.97 4.68 6.47
C ALA A 313 -32.35 4.15 6.90
N HIS A 314 -33.20 4.99 7.50
CA HIS A 314 -34.56 4.59 7.91
C HIS A 314 -35.38 4.01 6.74
N MET A 315 -35.27 4.59 5.55
CA MET A 315 -35.97 4.11 4.35
C MET A 315 -35.51 2.70 3.99
N PHE A 316 -34.19 2.50 3.91
CA PHE A 316 -33.61 1.22 3.53
C PHE A 316 -33.95 0.13 4.55
N PHE A 317 -33.79 0.42 5.85
CA PHE A 317 -34.14 -0.53 6.91
C PHE A 317 -35.63 -0.86 6.93
N LYS A 318 -36.52 0.12 6.74
CA LYS A 318 -37.97 -0.12 6.70
C LYS A 318 -38.36 -1.07 5.56
N GLU A 319 -37.77 -0.94 4.39
CA GLU A 319 -38.05 -1.82 3.26
C GLU A 319 -37.46 -3.22 3.46
N MET A 320 -36.28 -3.32 4.07
CA MET A 320 -35.73 -4.61 4.49
C MET A 320 -36.59 -5.29 5.57
N ASP A 321 -37.10 -4.55 6.56
CA ASP A 321 -38.00 -5.07 7.60
C ASP A 321 -39.25 -5.69 6.95
N LYS A 322 -39.87 -4.98 6.01
CA LYS A 322 -41.02 -5.49 5.22
C LYS A 322 -40.65 -6.72 4.40
N LEU A 323 -39.50 -6.69 3.72
CA LEU A 323 -39.05 -7.81 2.90
C LEU A 323 -38.86 -9.08 3.75
N ILE A 324 -38.17 -8.96 4.89
CA ILE A 324 -37.99 -10.05 5.85
C ILE A 324 -39.35 -10.57 6.33
N GLN A 325 -40.26 -9.67 6.73
CA GLN A 325 -41.59 -10.03 7.20
C GLN A 325 -42.37 -10.83 6.15
N TYR A 326 -42.54 -10.28 4.94
CA TYR A 326 -43.43 -10.87 3.93
C TYR A 326 -42.83 -12.10 3.26
N VAL A 327 -41.51 -12.17 3.04
CA VAL A 327 -40.86 -13.37 2.51
C VAL A 327 -40.92 -14.50 3.54
N ASN A 328 -40.64 -14.23 4.82
CA ASN A 328 -40.71 -15.26 5.86
C ASN A 328 -42.15 -15.74 6.11
N ALA A 329 -43.16 -14.88 5.94
CA ALA A 329 -44.57 -15.30 6.01
C ALA A 329 -44.95 -16.33 4.93
N ARG A 330 -44.25 -16.37 3.79
CA ARG A 330 -44.49 -17.39 2.75
C ARG A 330 -44.12 -18.81 3.22
N GLN A 331 -43.41 -18.97 4.34
CA GLN A 331 -43.11 -20.28 4.93
C GLN A 331 -44.39 -21.03 5.32
N ASP A 332 -45.43 -20.32 5.77
CA ASP A 332 -46.72 -20.91 6.13
C ASP A 332 -47.46 -21.54 4.94
N VAL A 333 -47.10 -21.12 3.72
CA VAL A 333 -47.65 -21.65 2.46
C VAL A 333 -46.62 -22.45 1.66
N GLY A 334 -45.54 -22.90 2.31
CA GLY A 334 -44.60 -23.88 1.77
C GLY A 334 -43.29 -23.33 1.20
N SER A 335 -43.00 -22.03 1.31
CA SER A 335 -41.67 -21.50 0.97
C SER A 335 -40.59 -22.08 1.90
N THR A 336 -39.43 -22.45 1.35
CA THR A 336 -38.29 -22.95 2.11
C THR A 336 -37.22 -21.88 2.37
N ILE A 337 -37.56 -20.60 2.19
CA ILE A 337 -36.64 -19.47 2.33
C ILE A 337 -36.85 -18.76 3.68
N ASN A 338 -35.74 -18.45 4.35
CA ASN A 338 -35.69 -17.67 5.58
C ASN A 338 -34.73 -16.49 5.41
N LEU A 339 -35.24 -15.26 5.52
CA LEU A 339 -34.44 -14.04 5.51
C LEU A 339 -34.11 -13.59 6.94
N LEU A 340 -32.90 -13.08 7.12
CA LEU A 340 -32.43 -12.50 8.37
C LEU A 340 -31.44 -11.36 8.11
N TYR A 341 -31.45 -10.35 8.97
CA TYR A 341 -30.31 -9.45 9.09
C TYR A 341 -29.07 -10.24 9.53
N SER A 342 -27.94 -9.97 8.91
CA SER A 342 -26.69 -10.68 9.15
C SER A 342 -25.49 -9.78 8.88
N THR A 343 -24.31 -10.31 9.21
CA THR A 343 -23.02 -9.79 8.79
C THR A 343 -22.25 -10.88 8.02
N PRO A 344 -21.16 -10.55 7.32
CA PRO A 344 -20.31 -11.55 6.68
C PRO A 344 -19.69 -12.53 7.68
N SER A 345 -19.42 -12.09 8.93
CA SER A 345 -18.94 -12.97 9.99
C SER A 345 -19.93 -14.06 10.33
N CYS A 346 -21.20 -13.70 10.44
CA CYS A 346 -22.26 -14.67 10.70
C CYS A 346 -22.51 -15.60 9.52
N TYR A 347 -22.41 -15.10 8.28
CA TYR A 347 -22.46 -15.93 7.08
C TYR A 347 -21.33 -16.97 7.07
N LEU A 348 -20.08 -16.52 7.20
CA LEU A 348 -18.89 -17.37 7.19
C LEU A 348 -18.92 -18.44 8.29
N LYS A 349 -19.39 -18.07 9.50
CA LYS A 349 -19.57 -19.01 10.60
C LYS A 349 -20.47 -20.18 10.20
N GLN A 350 -21.56 -19.91 9.50
CA GLN A 350 -22.49 -20.97 9.09
C GLN A 350 -21.91 -21.88 8.00
N LEU A 351 -21.17 -21.32 7.04
CA LEU A 351 -20.42 -22.14 6.09
C LEU A 351 -19.41 -23.07 6.79
N ASN A 352 -18.81 -22.60 7.89
CA ASN A 352 -17.90 -23.41 8.69
C ASN A 352 -18.63 -24.53 9.46
N ASN A 353 -19.80 -24.23 10.02
CA ASN A 353 -20.64 -25.19 10.73
C ASN A 353 -21.13 -26.33 9.82
N ASP A 354 -21.43 -26.04 8.55
CA ASP A 354 -21.80 -27.05 7.55
C ASP A 354 -20.67 -28.09 7.30
N ASN A 355 -19.43 -27.74 7.65
CA ASN A 355 -18.28 -28.65 7.69
C ASN A 355 -18.05 -29.40 6.35
N LEU A 356 -18.30 -28.70 5.24
CA LEU A 356 -18.07 -29.19 3.89
C LEU A 356 -16.57 -29.26 3.56
N THR A 357 -16.25 -30.02 2.51
CA THR A 357 -14.92 -30.01 1.88
C THR A 357 -14.91 -29.02 0.73
N TRP A 358 -13.96 -28.08 0.74
CA TRP A 358 -13.86 -26.96 -0.20
C TRP A 358 -12.74 -27.16 -1.22
N THR A 359 -12.94 -26.60 -2.41
CA THR A 359 -11.91 -26.52 -3.45
C THR A 359 -10.82 -25.52 -3.04
N THR A 360 -9.68 -25.53 -3.75
CA THR A 360 -8.54 -24.64 -3.47
C THR A 360 -8.11 -23.84 -4.69
N LYS A 361 -7.49 -22.68 -4.47
CA LYS A 361 -6.81 -21.84 -5.48
C LYS A 361 -5.44 -21.39 -4.94
N ASP A 362 -4.45 -21.20 -5.80
CA ASP A 362 -3.05 -20.90 -5.42
C ASP A 362 -2.47 -19.63 -6.06
N ASP A 363 -3.00 -19.21 -7.19
CA ASP A 363 -2.59 -18.00 -7.92
C ASP A 363 -3.40 -16.78 -7.44
N ASP A 364 -3.23 -15.63 -8.10
CA ASP A 364 -4.00 -14.40 -7.83
C ASP A 364 -5.22 -14.25 -8.75
N PHE A 365 -5.95 -13.14 -8.59
CA PHE A 365 -7.08 -12.76 -9.44
C PHE A 365 -6.69 -11.62 -10.40
N PHE A 366 -5.44 -11.65 -10.89
CA PHE A 366 -4.96 -10.71 -11.90
C PHE A 366 -4.71 -11.38 -13.27
N PRO A 367 -4.85 -10.62 -14.36
CA PRO A 367 -5.57 -9.34 -14.45
C PRO A 367 -7.08 -9.52 -14.35
N TYR A 368 -7.78 -8.49 -13.88
CA TYR A 368 -9.24 -8.41 -13.86
C TYR A 368 -9.80 -7.95 -15.21
N ALA A 369 -10.91 -8.55 -15.64
CA ALA A 369 -11.72 -8.07 -16.76
C ALA A 369 -13.22 -8.18 -16.44
N ASP A 370 -13.97 -7.10 -16.63
CA ASP A 370 -15.43 -7.10 -16.39
C ASP A 370 -16.24 -7.65 -17.58
N ARG A 371 -15.61 -7.73 -18.75
CA ARG A 371 -16.20 -8.18 -20.02
C ARG A 371 -15.12 -8.41 -21.09
N GLU A 372 -15.51 -8.89 -22.26
CA GLU A 372 -14.66 -8.90 -23.45
C GLU A 372 -14.09 -7.51 -23.75
N HIS A 373 -12.79 -7.44 -24.08
CA HIS A 373 -12.06 -6.19 -24.34
C HIS A 373 -12.01 -5.18 -23.19
N GLY A 374 -12.44 -5.57 -21.98
CA GLY A 374 -12.43 -4.72 -20.78
C GLY A 374 -11.42 -5.18 -19.75
N PHE A 375 -10.14 -5.28 -20.09
CA PHE A 375 -9.07 -5.62 -19.13
C PHE A 375 -8.61 -4.39 -18.34
N TRP A 376 -8.71 -4.46 -17.01
CA TRP A 376 -8.37 -3.40 -16.07
C TRP A 376 -6.88 -3.46 -15.74
N THR A 377 -6.05 -3.30 -16.76
CA THR A 377 -4.58 -3.35 -16.61
C THR A 377 -3.92 -2.00 -16.90
N GLY A 378 -4.71 -0.98 -17.23
CA GLY A 378 -4.22 0.38 -17.44
C GLY A 378 -3.83 1.06 -16.13
N TYR A 379 -4.63 0.82 -15.08
CA TYR A 379 -4.40 1.42 -13.76
C TYR A 379 -3.11 0.96 -13.07
N PHE A 380 -2.52 -0.16 -13.52
CA PHE A 380 -1.19 -0.57 -13.08
C PHE A 380 -0.14 0.53 -13.34
N THR A 381 -0.36 1.40 -14.34
CA THR A 381 0.53 2.52 -14.68
C THR A 381 -0.12 3.91 -14.58
N SER A 382 -1.46 4.05 -14.55
CA SER A 382 -2.13 5.36 -14.47
C SER A 382 -1.61 6.24 -13.34
N ARG A 383 -1.44 7.55 -13.60
CA ARG A 383 -0.84 8.52 -12.65
C ARG A 383 0.50 8.06 -12.06
N PRO A 384 1.50 7.74 -12.91
CA PRO A 384 2.77 7.15 -12.44
C PRO A 384 3.60 8.11 -11.57
N ALA A 385 3.33 9.42 -11.60
CA ALA A 385 3.92 10.38 -10.67
C ALA A 385 3.36 10.22 -9.24
N LEU A 386 2.04 10.08 -9.10
CA LEU A 386 1.39 9.84 -7.80
C LEU A 386 1.87 8.51 -7.21
N LYS A 387 1.93 7.43 -8.00
CA LYS A 387 2.46 6.12 -7.57
C LYS A 387 3.87 6.22 -6.96
N ARG A 388 4.79 6.92 -7.63
CA ARG A 388 6.13 7.15 -7.05
C ARG A 388 6.07 8.00 -5.80
N TYR A 389 5.22 9.03 -5.77
CA TYR A 389 5.12 9.90 -4.60
C TYR A 389 4.62 9.13 -3.37
N VAL A 390 3.60 8.28 -3.53
CA VAL A 390 3.13 7.38 -2.47
C VAL A 390 4.25 6.46 -1.96
N ASN A 391 5.03 5.85 -2.87
CA ASN A 391 6.16 4.98 -2.46
C ASN A 391 7.26 5.75 -1.70
N VAL A 392 7.61 6.96 -2.16
CA VAL A 392 8.59 7.83 -1.48
C VAL A 392 8.09 8.22 -0.08
N VAL A 393 6.83 8.62 0.05
CA VAL A 393 6.23 8.99 1.34
C VAL A 393 6.10 7.78 2.26
N ASN A 394 5.81 6.59 1.73
CA ASN A 394 5.82 5.34 2.49
C ASN A 394 7.22 5.07 3.07
N SER A 395 8.26 5.07 2.23
CA SER A 395 9.66 4.90 2.67
C SER A 395 10.10 5.95 3.70
N PHE A 396 9.70 7.20 3.48
CA PHE A 396 9.92 8.29 4.43
C PHE A 396 9.23 8.01 5.76
N PHE A 397 7.94 7.66 5.76
CA PHE A 397 7.20 7.34 6.98
C PHE A 397 7.86 6.21 7.76
N GLN A 398 8.30 5.14 7.10
CA GLN A 398 9.00 4.06 7.77
C GLN A 398 10.31 4.53 8.43
N SER A 399 11.07 5.38 7.72
CA SER A 399 12.31 5.95 8.24
C SER A 399 12.05 6.86 9.44
N VAL A 400 11.05 7.75 9.37
CA VAL A 400 10.75 8.71 10.44
C VAL A 400 10.25 8.01 11.71
N LYS A 401 9.35 7.02 11.60
CA LYS A 401 8.86 6.30 12.79
C LYS A 401 9.97 5.48 13.46
N GLN A 402 10.85 4.88 12.66
CA GLN A 402 12.04 4.17 13.13
C GLN A 402 13.03 5.11 13.83
N MET A 403 13.32 6.26 13.22
CA MET A 403 14.16 7.31 13.78
C MET A 403 13.61 7.83 15.12
N ALA A 404 12.31 8.13 15.18
CA ALA A 404 11.64 8.61 16.39
C ALA A 404 11.70 7.58 17.52
N ALA A 405 11.46 6.30 17.19
CA ALA A 405 11.54 5.20 18.14
C ALA A 405 12.96 5.05 18.72
N LEU A 406 13.99 5.11 17.88
CA LEU A 406 15.40 5.01 18.30
C LEU A 406 15.85 6.22 19.14
N ALA A 407 15.35 7.40 18.83
CA ALA A 407 15.60 8.62 19.59
C ALA A 407 14.80 8.70 20.91
N LYS A 408 13.92 7.73 21.16
CA LYS A 408 13.00 7.69 22.31
C LYS A 408 12.22 9.01 22.46
N LEU A 409 11.76 9.56 21.34
CA LEU A 409 10.96 10.78 21.39
C LEU A 409 9.66 10.48 22.13
N ASP A 410 9.45 11.19 23.24
CA ASP A 410 8.19 11.15 23.96
C ASP A 410 7.16 12.06 23.27
N ASN A 411 5.88 11.92 23.65
CA ASN A 411 4.82 12.78 23.12
C ASN A 411 4.96 14.26 23.53
N THR A 412 5.95 14.61 24.36
CA THR A 412 6.11 15.95 24.95
C THR A 412 6.46 17.01 23.90
N TYR A 413 7.07 16.62 22.78
CA TYR A 413 7.40 17.50 21.64
C TYR A 413 6.31 17.56 20.55
N GLY A 414 5.18 16.86 20.74
CA GLY A 414 4.14 16.75 19.71
C GLY A 414 4.51 15.84 18.53
N SER A 415 5.70 15.23 18.52
CA SER A 415 6.16 14.34 17.44
C SER A 415 5.21 13.16 17.22
N GLY A 416 4.56 12.66 18.27
CA GLY A 416 3.52 11.63 18.15
C GLY A 416 2.29 12.07 17.33
N VAL A 417 1.89 13.34 17.42
CA VAL A 417 0.78 13.94 16.65
C VAL A 417 1.19 14.19 15.19
N GLN A 418 2.46 14.47 14.94
CA GLN A 418 2.97 14.61 13.58
C GLN A 418 3.11 13.25 12.89
N LEU A 419 3.57 12.22 13.61
CA LEU A 419 3.65 10.83 13.12
C LEU A 419 2.25 10.25 12.81
N GLN A 420 1.32 10.38 13.77
CA GLN A 420 0.00 10.94 13.50
C GLN A 420 -0.51 11.08 12.08
N HIS A 421 -0.54 12.35 11.76
CA HIS A 421 -0.95 12.92 10.51
C HIS A 421 -0.28 12.24 9.32
N LEU A 422 1.03 11.99 9.38
CA LEU A 422 1.75 11.30 8.30
C LEU A 422 1.20 9.87 8.06
N ALA A 423 0.88 9.12 9.12
CA ALA A 423 0.27 7.80 8.99
C ALA A 423 -1.14 7.88 8.37
N GLU A 424 -1.96 8.84 8.79
CA GLU A 424 -3.33 9.03 8.31
C GLU A 424 -3.38 9.43 6.82
N VAL A 425 -2.53 10.36 6.39
CA VAL A 425 -2.50 10.78 4.97
C VAL A 425 -1.94 9.68 4.07
N LEU A 426 -0.95 8.92 4.55
CA LEU A 426 -0.44 7.76 3.81
C LEU A 426 -1.48 6.65 3.73
N GLY A 427 -2.25 6.43 4.81
CA GLY A 427 -3.37 5.50 4.84
C GLY A 427 -4.44 5.83 3.82
N VAL A 428 -4.81 7.12 3.71
CA VAL A 428 -5.73 7.61 2.66
C VAL A 428 -5.20 7.27 1.26
N ALA A 429 -3.91 7.52 1.02
CA ALA A 429 -3.31 7.31 -0.29
C ALA A 429 -3.24 5.83 -0.73
N GLN A 430 -3.55 4.86 0.14
CA GLN A 430 -3.63 3.45 -0.24
C GLN A 430 -4.98 3.07 -0.86
N HIS A 431 -5.99 3.93 -0.75
CA HIS A 431 -7.35 3.70 -1.28
C HIS A 431 -7.31 3.22 -2.73
N HIS A 432 -8.28 2.39 -3.11
CA HIS A 432 -8.30 1.76 -4.43
C HIS A 432 -8.59 2.70 -5.60
N ASP A 433 -8.88 3.99 -5.35
CA ASP A 433 -8.84 5.07 -6.35
C ASP A 433 -7.68 6.07 -6.19
N ALA A 434 -6.86 5.94 -5.14
CA ALA A 434 -5.74 6.83 -4.90
C ALA A 434 -4.47 6.33 -5.60
N VAL A 435 -3.76 5.37 -5.01
CA VAL A 435 -2.50 4.83 -5.58
C VAL A 435 -2.72 4.14 -6.93
N SER A 436 -3.92 3.64 -7.20
CA SER A 436 -4.34 3.08 -8.50
C SER A 436 -4.39 4.13 -9.62
N GLY A 437 -4.61 5.40 -9.28
CA GLY A 437 -4.69 6.52 -10.22
C GLY A 437 -5.99 6.57 -11.02
N THR A 438 -7.12 6.21 -10.39
CA THR A 438 -8.45 6.09 -11.01
C THR A 438 -9.49 7.11 -10.50
N GLU A 439 -9.05 8.06 -9.68
CA GLU A 439 -9.77 9.23 -9.23
C GLU A 439 -9.82 10.37 -10.26
N LYS A 440 -10.68 11.37 -10.02
CA LYS A 440 -10.69 12.62 -10.79
C LYS A 440 -9.45 13.45 -10.57
N GLN A 441 -9.08 14.28 -11.54
CA GLN A 441 -7.85 15.08 -11.47
C GLN A 441 -7.78 16.01 -10.24
N ALA A 442 -8.91 16.57 -9.80
CA ALA A 442 -8.98 17.40 -8.60
C ALA A 442 -8.72 16.60 -7.31
N VAL A 443 -9.09 15.33 -7.28
CA VAL A 443 -8.88 14.42 -6.15
C VAL A 443 -7.42 13.95 -6.10
N THR A 444 -6.79 13.71 -7.25
CA THR A 444 -5.33 13.49 -7.34
C THR A 444 -4.55 14.64 -6.72
N PHE A 445 -4.98 15.88 -6.94
CA PHE A 445 -4.34 17.06 -6.33
C PHE A 445 -4.55 17.12 -4.82
N ASP A 446 -5.75 16.77 -4.32
CA ASP A 446 -6.02 16.63 -2.87
C ASP A 446 -5.12 15.56 -2.23
N TYR A 447 -4.94 14.40 -2.87
CA TYR A 447 -4.01 13.38 -2.38
C TYR A 447 -2.56 13.88 -2.35
N ALA A 448 -2.09 14.54 -3.41
CA ALA A 448 -0.74 15.07 -3.47
C ALA A 448 -0.51 16.17 -2.41
N GLU A 449 -1.50 17.03 -2.15
CA GLU A 449 -1.46 18.04 -1.10
C GLU A 449 -1.38 17.40 0.29
N ARG A 450 -2.25 16.43 0.60
CA ARG A 450 -2.23 15.68 1.88
C ARG A 450 -0.89 14.98 2.11
N LEU A 451 -0.33 14.35 1.08
CA LEU A 451 0.99 13.71 1.15
C LEU A 451 2.08 14.73 1.45
N ALA A 452 2.04 15.93 0.83
CA ALA A 452 2.99 17.00 1.11
C ALA A 452 2.88 17.50 2.56
N ASP A 453 1.66 17.65 3.08
CA ASP A 453 1.43 18.04 4.46
C ASP A 453 1.95 16.98 5.46
N GLY A 454 1.71 15.70 5.19
CA GLY A 454 2.29 14.61 5.98
C GLY A 454 3.82 14.60 5.94
N VAL A 455 4.44 14.86 4.78
CA VAL A 455 5.89 14.99 4.66
C VAL A 455 6.40 16.13 5.53
N ASN A 456 5.74 17.29 5.53
CA ASN A 456 6.10 18.44 6.39
C ASN A 456 6.02 18.07 7.89
N SER A 457 4.97 17.33 8.30
CA SER A 457 4.85 16.76 9.63
C SER A 457 6.03 15.85 9.98
N GLY A 458 6.40 14.92 9.08
CA GLY A 458 7.53 14.02 9.29
C GLY A 458 8.89 14.72 9.35
N GLN A 459 9.12 15.76 8.53
CA GLN A 459 10.36 16.55 8.56
C GLN A 459 10.58 17.22 9.92
N SER A 460 9.51 17.70 10.56
CA SER A 460 9.56 18.25 11.92
C SER A 460 10.02 17.20 12.94
N VAL A 461 9.51 15.96 12.82
CA VAL A 461 9.94 14.83 13.67
C VAL A 461 11.41 14.49 13.43
N VAL A 462 11.89 14.51 12.19
CA VAL A 462 13.31 14.29 11.88
C VAL A 462 14.19 15.33 12.56
N GLN A 463 13.77 16.60 12.60
CA GLN A 463 14.49 17.64 13.33
C GLN A 463 14.58 17.33 14.84
N ASP A 464 13.48 16.88 15.46
CA ASP A 464 13.47 16.48 16.86
C ASP A 464 14.40 15.29 17.13
N VAL A 465 14.41 14.31 16.22
CA VAL A 465 15.33 13.17 16.27
C VAL A 465 16.78 13.64 16.28
N TYR A 466 17.15 14.53 15.36
CA TYR A 466 18.52 15.02 15.30
C TYR A 466 18.87 15.89 16.50
N ASN A 467 17.93 16.70 17.02
CA ASN A 467 18.12 17.42 18.29
C ASN A 467 18.45 16.46 19.44
N SER A 468 17.83 15.28 19.47
CA SER A 468 18.10 14.24 20.47
C SER A 468 19.44 13.51 20.21
N LEU A 469 19.65 13.01 18.99
CA LEU A 469 20.75 12.08 18.69
C LEU A 469 22.09 12.76 18.35
N MET A 470 22.09 13.93 17.70
CA MET A 470 23.31 14.62 17.27
C MET A 470 23.94 15.48 18.36
N SER A 471 23.13 15.99 19.30
CA SER A 471 23.59 16.92 20.32
C SER A 471 24.67 16.30 21.21
N SER A 472 25.81 17.00 21.33
CA SER A 472 26.90 16.65 22.26
C SER A 472 27.05 17.78 23.29
N GLY A 473 26.00 18.01 24.09
CA GLY A 473 25.95 19.09 25.08
C GLY A 473 24.62 19.85 25.03
N ILE A 474 24.65 21.17 25.23
CA ILE A 474 23.46 22.06 25.30
C ILE A 474 23.12 22.68 23.93
N SER A 475 23.99 22.54 22.93
CA SER A 475 23.77 23.13 21.61
C SER A 475 22.96 22.19 20.70
N ASN A 476 21.86 22.70 20.15
CA ASN A 476 21.09 21.99 19.13
C ASN A 476 21.83 21.99 17.78
N PRO A 477 21.71 20.90 16.98
CA PRO A 477 22.22 20.87 15.62
C PRO A 477 21.53 21.92 14.74
N PRO A 478 22.14 22.30 13.60
CA PRO A 478 21.48 23.16 12.62
C PRO A 478 20.15 22.58 12.12
N LEU A 479 19.27 23.48 11.66
CA LEU A 479 18.02 23.10 11.01
C LEU A 479 18.31 22.24 9.78
N GLN A 480 17.66 21.09 9.71
CA GLN A 480 17.68 20.21 8.56
C GLN A 480 16.66 20.66 7.53
N ILE A 481 17.13 20.85 6.29
CA ILE A 481 16.38 21.27 5.12
C ILE A 481 16.30 20.08 4.17
N PHE A 482 15.13 19.86 3.57
CA PHE A 482 14.92 18.77 2.62
C PHE A 482 14.72 19.33 1.21
N CYS A 483 15.36 18.70 0.22
CA CYS A 483 15.22 19.07 -1.18
C CYS A 483 14.31 18.05 -1.89
N LEU A 484 12.99 18.31 -1.89
CA LEU A 484 11.99 17.39 -2.46
C LEU A 484 11.98 17.37 -4.01
N SER A 485 12.74 18.27 -4.65
CA SER A 485 12.81 18.42 -6.12
C SER A 485 14.15 17.99 -6.72
N LEU A 486 14.88 17.10 -6.04
CA LEU A 486 16.18 16.58 -6.52
C LEU A 486 16.05 15.88 -7.89
N ASN A 487 14.93 15.20 -8.13
CA ASN A 487 14.68 14.48 -9.39
C ASN A 487 14.65 15.40 -10.63
N VAL A 488 14.24 16.66 -10.46
CA VAL A 488 14.24 17.71 -11.49
C VAL A 488 15.45 18.64 -11.37
N SER A 489 16.50 18.20 -10.67
CA SER A 489 17.76 18.92 -10.48
C SER A 489 17.61 20.28 -9.80
N VAL A 490 16.71 20.37 -8.81
CA VAL A 490 16.50 21.56 -7.99
C VAL A 490 16.74 21.25 -6.51
N CYS A 491 17.67 21.98 -5.90
CA CYS A 491 17.91 21.97 -4.46
C CYS A 491 18.54 23.30 -4.04
N ASN A 492 17.76 24.13 -3.34
CA ASN A 492 18.18 25.50 -3.02
C ASN A 492 19.51 25.54 -2.24
N VAL A 493 19.73 24.61 -1.30
CA VAL A 493 20.95 24.59 -0.47
C VAL A 493 22.20 24.31 -1.31
N SER A 494 22.20 23.26 -2.13
CA SER A 494 23.37 22.90 -2.95
C SER A 494 23.64 23.88 -4.09
N GLN A 495 22.63 24.66 -4.50
CA GLN A 495 22.74 25.65 -5.58
C GLN A 495 23.12 27.05 -5.08
N SER A 496 22.68 27.46 -3.89
CA SER A 496 22.92 28.82 -3.36
C SER A 496 24.08 28.90 -2.38
N SER A 497 24.44 27.79 -1.72
CA SER A 497 25.44 27.77 -0.66
C SER A 497 26.80 27.29 -1.17
N SER A 498 27.86 28.04 -0.83
CA SER A 498 29.24 27.62 -1.13
C SER A 498 29.77 26.59 -0.12
N ASN A 499 29.18 26.51 1.07
CA ASN A 499 29.54 25.57 2.12
C ASN A 499 28.27 25.05 2.79
N PHE A 500 28.02 23.75 2.69
CA PHE A 500 26.85 23.14 3.30
C PHE A 500 27.19 21.74 3.81
N GLN A 501 26.36 21.22 4.70
CA GLN A 501 26.44 19.83 5.13
C GLN A 501 25.30 19.01 4.56
N ILE A 502 25.51 17.70 4.53
CA ILE A 502 24.53 16.70 4.13
C ILE A 502 24.50 15.63 5.20
N THR A 503 23.33 15.38 5.77
CA THR A 503 23.10 14.28 6.68
C THR A 503 22.30 13.21 5.94
N LEU A 504 22.81 11.99 5.94
CA LEU A 504 22.16 10.83 5.31
C LEU A 504 21.81 9.81 6.37
N TYR A 505 20.53 9.46 6.48
CA TYR A 505 20.04 8.37 7.33
C TYR A 505 19.76 7.12 6.49
N ASN A 506 20.35 5.99 6.88
CA ASN A 506 20.12 4.68 6.27
C ASN A 506 19.12 3.89 7.14
N PRO A 507 17.88 3.65 6.64
CA PRO A 507 16.87 2.90 7.37
C PRO A 507 17.11 1.38 7.38
N LEU A 508 18.02 0.88 6.53
CA LEU A 508 18.33 -0.54 6.46
C LEU A 508 19.25 -0.98 7.60
N VAL A 509 19.03 -2.20 8.11
CA VAL A 509 19.82 -2.83 9.19
C VAL A 509 21.20 -3.33 8.75
N ARG A 510 21.69 -2.87 7.60
CA ARG A 510 22.97 -3.22 7.01
C ARG A 510 23.64 -1.97 6.48
N SER A 511 24.97 -1.98 6.41
CA SER A 511 25.69 -0.89 5.77
C SER A 511 25.37 -0.86 4.27
N VAL A 512 25.13 0.33 3.74
CA VAL A 512 24.77 0.56 2.33
C VAL A 512 25.77 1.53 1.73
N PHE A 513 26.25 1.20 0.52
CA PHE A 513 26.94 2.16 -0.32
C PHE A 513 25.90 2.92 -1.14
N TYR A 514 25.81 4.22 -0.93
CA TYR A 514 24.84 5.09 -1.60
C TYR A 514 25.55 6.12 -2.46
N THR A 515 25.11 6.31 -3.69
CA THR A 515 25.66 7.34 -4.57
C THR A 515 24.84 8.61 -4.43
N VAL A 516 25.43 9.63 -3.82
CA VAL A 516 24.81 10.94 -3.67
C VAL A 516 24.93 11.69 -4.99
N ARG A 517 23.83 12.29 -5.45
CA ARG A 517 23.77 13.13 -6.65
C ARG A 517 23.08 14.45 -6.31
N LEU A 518 23.73 15.59 -6.54
CA LEU A 518 23.23 16.90 -6.12
C LEU A 518 23.34 17.94 -7.23
N PRO A 519 22.26 18.69 -7.52
CA PRO A 519 22.33 19.78 -8.49
C PRO A 519 23.21 20.92 -7.96
N VAL A 520 24.21 21.32 -8.75
CA VAL A 520 25.20 22.35 -8.40
C VAL A 520 25.57 23.24 -9.59
N PHE A 521 25.75 24.55 -9.35
CA PHE A 521 26.17 25.48 -10.42
C PHE A 521 27.70 25.50 -10.65
N GLY A 522 28.50 25.16 -9.65
CA GLY A 522 29.95 25.10 -9.77
C GLY A 522 30.41 23.92 -10.63
N SER A 523 31.67 23.95 -11.06
CA SER A 523 32.32 22.86 -11.81
C SER A 523 33.27 22.01 -10.97
N LYS A 524 33.52 22.41 -9.71
CA LYS A 524 34.40 21.69 -8.81
C LYS A 524 33.97 21.89 -7.36
N TYR A 525 33.85 20.78 -6.64
CA TYR A 525 33.51 20.73 -5.23
C TYR A 525 34.50 19.81 -4.49
N ILE A 526 34.68 20.08 -3.20
CA ILE A 526 35.44 19.23 -2.29
C ILE A 526 34.43 18.65 -1.31
N VAL A 527 34.45 17.32 -1.15
CA VAL A 527 33.57 16.62 -0.22
C VAL A 527 34.41 16.04 0.92
N TYR A 528 34.15 16.50 2.13
CA TYR A 528 34.77 16.00 3.36
C TYR A 528 33.87 14.95 4.03
N LYS A 529 34.50 13.93 4.60
CA LYS A 529 33.89 12.88 5.41
C LYS A 529 33.35 13.38 6.75
N GLU A 530 32.79 12.46 7.53
CA GLU A 530 32.26 12.70 8.86
C GLU A 530 33.28 13.20 9.89
N ASP A 531 34.59 13.05 9.61
CA ASP A 531 35.68 13.56 10.45
C ASP A 531 36.01 15.04 10.18
N GLY A 532 35.40 15.64 9.14
CA GLY A 532 35.60 17.03 8.74
C GLY A 532 36.97 17.35 8.13
N SER A 533 37.79 16.35 7.80
CA SER A 533 39.15 16.56 7.28
C SER A 533 39.55 15.64 6.13
N THR A 534 39.03 14.41 6.08
CA THR A 534 39.29 13.45 4.99
C THR A 534 38.45 13.79 3.77
N ILE A 535 39.07 13.95 2.61
CA ILE A 535 38.40 14.21 1.33
C ILE A 535 38.09 12.88 0.61
N ILE A 536 36.91 12.77 0.01
CA ILE A 536 36.53 11.63 -0.86
C ILE A 536 36.54 12.01 -2.34
N PRO A 537 36.72 11.03 -3.24
CA PRO A 537 36.51 11.23 -4.66
C PRO A 537 35.08 11.72 -4.95
N SER A 538 34.97 12.71 -5.83
CA SER A 538 33.70 13.23 -6.31
C SER A 538 33.85 13.71 -7.75
N ASP A 539 32.86 13.42 -8.57
CA ASP A 539 32.77 13.91 -9.94
C ASP A 539 31.75 15.06 -10.03
N VAL A 540 31.97 15.99 -10.96
CA VAL A 540 30.95 16.97 -11.35
C VAL A 540 30.65 16.73 -12.81
N LEU A 541 29.44 16.24 -13.10
CA LEU A 541 29.01 15.91 -14.46
C LEU A 541 27.94 16.88 -14.95
N PRO A 542 27.91 17.20 -16.26
CA PRO A 542 26.82 18.00 -16.83
C PRO A 542 25.50 17.21 -16.82
N ILE A 543 24.39 17.90 -16.55
CA ILE A 543 23.05 17.32 -16.61
C ILE A 543 22.57 17.36 -18.07
N PRO A 544 22.32 16.21 -18.71
CA PRO A 544 22.01 16.17 -20.14
C PRO A 544 20.57 16.61 -20.47
N THR A 545 19.65 16.50 -19.52
CA THR A 545 18.21 16.72 -19.75
C THR A 545 17.74 18.05 -19.15
N LYS A 546 17.27 18.97 -19.99
CA LYS A 546 16.56 20.19 -19.54
C LYS A 546 15.10 19.84 -19.23
N ILE A 547 14.86 19.23 -18.07
CA ILE A 547 13.50 18.79 -17.66
C ILE A 547 12.55 19.99 -17.53
N LEU A 548 13.05 21.14 -17.06
CA LEU A 548 12.29 22.39 -16.98
C LEU A 548 13.01 23.49 -17.77
N LYS A 549 12.25 24.31 -18.50
CA LYS A 549 12.73 25.55 -19.13
C LYS A 549 12.79 26.70 -18.11
N ASN A 550 13.40 26.48 -16.94
CA ASN A 550 13.49 27.48 -15.89
C ASN A 550 14.95 27.67 -15.44
N ASN A 551 15.32 28.91 -15.10
CA ASN A 551 16.66 29.29 -14.64
C ASN A 551 17.04 28.71 -13.27
N GLN A 552 16.10 28.01 -12.60
CA GLN A 552 16.32 27.32 -11.33
C GLN A 552 16.93 25.92 -11.50
N VAL A 553 16.89 25.33 -12.69
CA VAL A 553 17.48 24.00 -12.94
C VAL A 553 18.99 24.13 -13.05
N SER A 554 19.71 23.29 -12.30
CA SER A 554 21.17 23.25 -12.37
C SER A 554 21.67 22.71 -13.72
N THR A 555 22.84 23.16 -14.16
CA THR A 555 23.51 22.62 -15.35
C THR A 555 24.45 21.45 -15.05
N ASN A 556 24.92 21.34 -13.80
CA ASN A 556 25.81 20.27 -13.37
C ASN A 556 25.25 19.54 -12.15
N GLU A 557 25.77 18.34 -11.92
CA GLU A 557 25.46 17.49 -10.78
C GLU A 557 26.77 17.01 -10.11
N LEU A 558 26.87 17.20 -8.79
CA LEU A 558 27.94 16.67 -7.96
C LEU A 558 27.59 15.24 -7.57
N ILE A 559 28.50 14.30 -7.84
CA ILE A 559 28.31 12.87 -7.65
C ILE A 559 29.44 12.30 -6.79
N PHE A 560 29.10 11.57 -5.74
CA PHE A 560 30.09 10.88 -4.90
C PHE A 560 29.48 9.70 -4.16
N LEU A 561 30.34 8.71 -3.84
CA LEU A 561 29.95 7.50 -3.13
C LEU A 561 30.13 7.67 -1.62
N VAL A 562 29.10 7.35 -0.85
CA VAL A 562 29.16 7.33 0.61
C VAL A 562 28.87 5.94 1.16
N GLN A 563 29.48 5.61 2.29
CA GLN A 563 29.14 4.41 3.06
C GLN A 563 28.32 4.82 4.29
N LEU A 564 27.10 4.28 4.38
CA LEU A 564 26.17 4.59 5.46
C LEU A 564 26.21 3.50 6.54
N PRO A 565 26.18 3.86 7.85
CA PRO A 565 26.05 2.88 8.93
C PRO A 565 24.67 2.20 8.88
N PRO A 566 24.52 0.97 9.39
CA PRO A 566 23.20 0.35 9.52
C PRO A 566 22.33 1.14 10.49
N LEU A 567 21.05 1.30 10.16
CA LEU A 567 20.03 1.89 11.04
C LEU A 567 20.50 3.22 11.66
N GLY A 568 21.06 4.12 10.86
CA GLY A 568 21.90 5.19 11.40
C GLY A 568 22.17 6.30 10.40
N PHE A 569 22.74 7.41 10.90
CA PHE A 569 23.07 8.57 10.07
C PHE A 569 24.56 8.84 10.00
N VAL A 570 24.95 9.56 8.96
CA VAL A 570 26.30 10.13 8.78
C VAL A 570 26.21 11.50 8.10
N THR A 571 27.06 12.43 8.52
CA THR A 571 27.15 13.80 8.01
C THR A 571 28.40 13.98 7.17
N TYR A 572 28.25 14.50 5.96
CA TYR A 572 29.33 14.90 5.05
C TYR A 572 29.29 16.42 4.86
N PHE A 573 30.42 17.02 4.48
CA PHE A 573 30.53 18.47 4.26
C PHE A 573 30.97 18.76 2.82
N VAL A 574 30.29 19.69 2.16
CA VAL A 574 30.55 20.06 0.77
C VAL A 574 30.99 21.51 0.70
N GLN A 575 32.08 21.76 -0.02
CA GLN A 575 32.64 23.08 -0.24
C GLN A 575 32.89 23.32 -1.74
N ALA A 576 32.38 24.43 -2.27
CA ALA A 576 32.65 24.86 -3.64
C ALA A 576 34.11 25.31 -3.79
N ALA A 577 34.77 24.89 -4.88
CA ALA A 577 36.07 25.44 -5.26
C ALA A 577 35.88 26.78 -5.99
N SER A 578 36.81 27.72 -5.82
CA SER A 578 36.69 29.13 -6.24
C SER A 578 36.57 29.43 -7.75
N ASN A 579 36.65 28.43 -8.65
CA ASN A 579 36.49 28.63 -10.09
C ASN A 579 35.10 28.17 -10.55
N ILE A 580 34.23 29.14 -10.85
CA ILE A 580 32.86 28.93 -11.30
C ILE A 580 32.81 29.16 -12.81
N SER A 581 32.90 28.09 -13.58
CA SER A 581 32.55 28.10 -15.00
C SER A 581 31.73 26.83 -15.25
N PRO A 582 30.51 26.92 -15.82
CA PRO A 582 29.70 25.74 -16.12
C PRO A 582 30.48 24.77 -17.01
N LEU A 583 30.43 23.47 -16.73
CA LEU A 583 30.98 22.47 -17.62
C LEU A 583 30.03 22.33 -18.81
N THR A 584 30.57 22.48 -20.02
CA THR A 584 29.87 22.07 -21.23
C THR A 584 30.01 20.56 -21.38
N PHE A 585 28.94 19.90 -21.82
CA PHE A 585 28.99 18.48 -22.19
C PHE A 585 29.96 18.32 -23.38
N GLU A 586 31.22 17.98 -23.09
CA GLU A 586 32.19 17.57 -24.08
C GLU A 586 32.18 16.05 -24.15
N SER A 587 31.60 15.50 -25.20
CA SER A 587 31.60 14.06 -25.44
C SER A 587 33.04 13.59 -25.69
N GLU A 588 33.56 12.69 -24.86
CA GLU A 588 34.72 11.90 -25.24
C GLU A 588 34.30 10.96 -26.39
N LYS A 589 34.62 11.35 -27.62
CA LYS A 589 34.59 10.46 -28.78
C LYS A 589 35.88 9.64 -28.84
N GLU A 590 36.33 9.08 -27.72
CA GLU A 590 37.46 8.16 -27.73
C GLU A 590 37.01 6.83 -28.34
N GLN A 591 37.19 6.73 -29.66
CA GLN A 591 37.12 5.47 -30.40
C GLN A 591 38.28 4.58 -29.94
N LEU A 592 37.96 3.52 -29.21
CA LEU A 592 38.81 2.34 -29.12
C LEU A 592 38.35 1.38 -30.23
N GLU A 593 39.28 1.00 -31.10
CA GLU A 593 39.18 0.05 -32.22
C GLU A 593 38.13 -1.09 -32.09
N PRO A 594 37.46 -1.46 -33.19
CA PRO A 594 36.55 -0.65 -33.98
C PRO A 594 35.07 -0.92 -33.56
N ASN A 595 34.29 0.16 -33.44
CA ASN A 595 32.83 0.27 -33.59
C ASN A 595 31.88 0.28 -32.37
N ASP A 596 32.26 -0.20 -31.17
CA ASP A 596 31.33 -0.21 -30.01
C ASP A 596 31.73 0.77 -28.88
N PHE A 597 30.76 1.47 -28.29
CA PHE A 597 30.95 2.23 -27.05
C PHE A 597 30.69 1.35 -25.84
N VAL A 598 31.48 1.49 -24.77
CA VAL A 598 31.37 0.62 -23.57
C VAL A 598 31.29 1.46 -22.31
N LEU A 599 30.29 1.15 -21.47
CA LEU A 599 30.26 1.53 -20.06
C LEU A 599 30.64 0.32 -19.22
N GLN A 600 31.66 0.45 -18.38
CA GLN A 600 32.21 -0.68 -17.64
C GLN A 600 32.48 -0.32 -16.18
N GLY A 601 31.82 -1.03 -15.27
CA GLY A 601 32.10 -1.00 -13.83
C GLY A 601 32.88 -2.24 -13.39
N LYS A 602 32.86 -2.53 -12.09
CA LYS A 602 33.53 -3.71 -11.52
C LYS A 602 32.78 -5.02 -11.78
N TYR A 603 31.44 -4.98 -11.77
CA TYR A 603 30.61 -6.19 -11.78
C TYR A 603 29.80 -6.36 -13.07
N VAL A 604 29.51 -5.27 -13.77
CA VAL A 604 28.68 -5.26 -14.98
C VAL A 604 29.25 -4.31 -16.01
N SER A 605 29.09 -4.64 -17.29
CA SER A 605 29.29 -3.72 -18.40
C SER A 605 28.15 -3.80 -19.40
N VAL A 606 27.98 -2.72 -20.16
CA VAL A 606 27.07 -2.67 -21.31
C VAL A 606 27.79 -2.09 -22.51
N THR A 607 27.43 -2.57 -23.70
CA THR A 607 27.97 -2.07 -24.97
C THR A 607 26.87 -1.42 -25.80
N PHE A 608 27.27 -0.46 -26.62
CA PHE A 608 26.42 0.25 -27.57
C PHE A 608 26.99 0.16 -28.97
N ASP A 609 26.12 0.04 -29.96
CA ASP A 609 26.52 0.07 -31.38
C ASP A 609 26.98 1.48 -31.83
N GLU A 610 27.44 1.60 -33.08
CA GLU A 610 27.86 2.88 -33.68
C GLU A 610 26.76 3.96 -33.69
N SER A 611 25.49 3.54 -33.68
CA SER A 611 24.33 4.44 -33.65
C SER A 611 23.94 4.84 -32.23
N GLY A 612 24.59 4.26 -31.22
CA GLY A 612 24.32 4.49 -29.81
C GLY A 612 23.17 3.66 -29.25
N ASN A 613 22.69 2.61 -29.92
CA ASN A 613 21.70 1.70 -29.35
C ASN A 613 22.35 0.72 -28.38
N LEU A 614 21.66 0.35 -27.31
CA LEU A 614 22.12 -0.71 -26.40
C LEU A 614 22.22 -2.03 -27.16
N HIS A 615 23.39 -2.68 -27.06
CA HIS A 615 23.76 -3.85 -27.85
C HIS A 615 23.92 -5.11 -26.99
N SER A 616 24.58 -5.00 -25.83
CA SER A 616 24.79 -6.14 -24.94
C SER A 616 24.89 -5.76 -23.47
N ILE A 617 24.66 -6.73 -22.59
CA ILE A 617 24.95 -6.68 -21.16
C ILE A 617 25.87 -7.83 -20.79
N THR A 618 26.87 -7.55 -19.95
CA THR A 618 27.83 -8.56 -19.47
C THR A 618 27.90 -8.54 -17.95
N ASN A 619 27.67 -9.69 -17.32
CA ASN A 619 28.05 -9.92 -15.93
C ASN A 619 29.55 -10.25 -15.89
N LEU A 620 30.36 -9.30 -15.42
CA LEU A 620 31.82 -9.42 -15.39
C LEU A 620 32.32 -10.40 -14.33
N THR A 621 31.48 -10.76 -13.36
CA THR A 621 31.81 -11.72 -12.30
C THR A 621 31.77 -13.14 -12.83
N SER A 622 30.72 -13.48 -13.59
CA SER A 622 30.58 -14.81 -14.21
C SER A 622 31.19 -14.91 -15.61
N GLY A 623 31.47 -13.77 -16.26
CA GLY A 623 31.89 -13.71 -17.66
C GLY A 623 30.74 -13.94 -18.65
N THR A 624 29.49 -13.90 -18.19
CA THR A 624 28.30 -14.14 -19.04
C THR A 624 27.92 -12.87 -19.78
N THR A 625 27.85 -12.96 -21.11
CA THR A 625 27.38 -11.87 -21.99
C THR A 625 26.12 -12.31 -22.72
N LEU A 626 25.12 -11.43 -22.76
CA LEU A 626 23.91 -11.60 -23.56
C LEU A 626 23.70 -10.39 -24.48
N PRO A 627 23.21 -10.60 -25.72
CA PRO A 627 22.67 -9.50 -26.51
C PRO A 627 21.50 -8.88 -25.75
N LEU A 628 21.45 -7.56 -25.70
CA LEU A 628 20.37 -6.83 -25.03
C LEU A 628 20.03 -5.60 -25.85
N LEU A 629 18.80 -5.59 -26.34
CA LEU A 629 18.21 -4.44 -27.01
C LEU A 629 17.27 -3.74 -26.03
N GLN A 630 17.27 -2.41 -26.02
CA GLN A 630 16.25 -1.63 -25.33
C GLN A 630 15.69 -0.59 -26.28
N ASN A 631 14.36 -0.47 -26.33
CA ASN A 631 13.68 0.54 -27.12
C ASN A 631 12.42 1.06 -26.45
N PHE A 632 12.04 2.30 -26.79
CA PHE A 632 10.72 2.85 -26.46
C PHE A 632 9.72 2.58 -27.57
N MET A 633 8.48 2.33 -27.18
CA MET A 633 7.35 2.13 -28.07
C MET A 633 6.12 2.78 -27.45
N TYR A 634 5.03 2.88 -28.22
CA TYR A 634 3.73 3.21 -27.64
C TYR A 634 2.60 2.42 -28.26
N TYR A 635 1.62 2.09 -27.43
CA TYR A 635 0.32 1.65 -27.87
C TYR A 635 -0.60 2.86 -28.03
N SER A 636 -1.34 2.92 -29.14
CA SER A 636 -2.40 3.90 -29.33
C SER A 636 -3.65 3.44 -28.57
N GLY A 637 -4.13 4.23 -27.61
CA GLY A 637 -5.35 3.90 -26.86
C GLY A 637 -6.57 3.83 -27.78
N PHE A 638 -7.38 2.79 -27.65
CA PHE A 638 -8.57 2.60 -28.48
C PHE A 638 -9.61 3.70 -28.19
N PRO A 639 -10.03 4.49 -29.19
CA PRO A 639 -10.96 5.62 -29.02
C PRO A 639 -12.41 5.14 -29.06
N GLY A 640 -12.78 4.29 -28.10
CA GLY A 640 -14.11 3.70 -28.00
C GLY A 640 -15.19 4.69 -27.52
N ASN A 641 -16.46 4.37 -27.80
CA ASN A 641 -17.62 5.12 -27.29
C ASN A 641 -18.33 4.41 -26.11
N ASN A 642 -17.76 3.31 -25.63
CA ASN A 642 -18.23 2.52 -24.48
C ASN A 642 -19.63 1.90 -24.61
N SER A 643 -20.23 1.86 -25.82
CA SER A 643 -21.55 1.26 -26.06
C SER A 643 -21.61 -0.27 -25.90
N GLY A 644 -20.48 -0.93 -25.64
CA GLY A 644 -20.32 -2.37 -25.47
C GLY A 644 -18.84 -2.75 -25.44
N GLY A 645 -18.51 -4.03 -25.18
CA GLY A 645 -17.12 -4.49 -25.09
C GLY A 645 -16.29 -4.17 -26.34
N GLN A 646 -16.83 -4.44 -27.53
CA GLN A 646 -16.20 -4.09 -28.81
C GLN A 646 -15.88 -2.59 -28.98
N ASN A 647 -16.60 -1.71 -28.27
CA ASN A 647 -16.41 -0.26 -28.31
C ASN A 647 -15.84 0.31 -27.00
N GLN A 648 -15.31 -0.52 -26.10
CA GLN A 648 -14.65 -0.10 -24.85
C GLN A 648 -13.44 0.79 -25.16
N ALA A 649 -13.38 2.00 -24.60
CA ALA A 649 -12.21 2.86 -24.72
C ALA A 649 -11.08 2.42 -23.76
N SER A 650 -9.84 2.78 -24.10
CA SER A 650 -8.75 2.81 -23.12
C SER A 650 -8.91 4.06 -22.25
N GLY A 651 -8.71 3.94 -20.93
CA GLY A 651 -8.90 5.03 -19.97
C GLY A 651 -8.06 4.86 -18.70
N ALA A 652 -8.49 5.45 -17.59
CA ALA A 652 -7.77 5.39 -16.32
C ALA A 652 -7.65 3.95 -15.79
N TYR A 653 -8.68 3.13 -15.97
CA TYR A 653 -8.76 1.74 -15.52
C TYR A 653 -8.30 0.78 -16.62
N ILE A 654 -8.90 0.90 -17.79
CA ILE A 654 -8.76 -0.03 -18.90
C ILE A 654 -7.51 0.27 -19.72
N PHE A 655 -6.75 -0.78 -20.05
CA PHE A 655 -5.80 -0.73 -21.15
C PHE A 655 -6.40 -1.48 -22.34
N ARG A 656 -6.70 -0.76 -23.41
CA ARG A 656 -7.14 -1.35 -24.67
C ARG A 656 -6.38 -0.74 -25.84
N PRO A 657 -5.34 -1.41 -26.36
CA PRO A 657 -4.60 -0.89 -27.49
C PRO A 657 -5.42 -1.02 -28.78
N SER A 658 -5.30 -0.04 -29.68
CA SER A 658 -5.93 -0.08 -31.02
C SER A 658 -5.32 -1.13 -31.95
N SER A 659 -4.11 -1.60 -31.62
CA SER A 659 -3.32 -2.57 -32.38
C SER A 659 -2.49 -3.38 -31.39
N ASN A 660 -2.37 -4.69 -31.62
CA ASN A 660 -1.50 -5.56 -30.83
C ASN A 660 0.00 -5.28 -31.04
N THR A 661 0.33 -4.61 -32.15
CA THR A 661 1.69 -4.17 -32.43
C THR A 661 1.84 -2.70 -32.01
N PRO A 662 2.75 -2.37 -31.08
CA PRO A 662 3.00 -0.98 -30.70
C PRO A 662 3.80 -0.26 -31.79
N THR A 663 3.73 1.06 -31.78
CA THR A 663 4.53 1.90 -32.67
C THR A 663 5.93 2.08 -32.08
N TYR A 664 6.94 1.69 -32.84
CA TYR A 664 8.35 1.83 -32.49
C TYR A 664 8.79 3.29 -32.48
N ILE A 665 9.58 3.70 -31.47
CA ILE A 665 10.18 5.02 -31.37
C ILE A 665 11.71 4.87 -31.53
N PRO A 666 12.28 5.24 -32.69
CA PRO A 666 13.72 5.11 -32.93
C PRO A 666 14.53 6.09 -32.09
N LEU A 667 15.79 5.73 -31.84
CA LEU A 667 16.77 6.67 -31.31
C LEU A 667 17.01 7.80 -32.33
N LYS A 668 16.70 9.04 -31.94
CA LYS A 668 16.87 10.23 -32.80
C LYS A 668 18.27 10.82 -32.69
N ARG A 669 18.85 10.80 -31.50
CA ARG A 669 20.17 11.37 -31.23
C ARG A 669 20.91 10.59 -30.15
N TRP A 670 22.13 10.17 -30.50
CA TRP A 670 23.12 9.67 -29.57
C TRP A 670 23.89 10.82 -28.90
N GLY A 671 23.91 10.84 -27.57
CA GLY A 671 24.61 11.83 -26.76
C GLY A 671 26.09 11.54 -26.55
N GLY A 672 26.53 10.31 -26.81
CA GLY A 672 27.85 9.83 -26.41
C GLY A 672 27.87 9.31 -24.97
N ILE A 673 29.08 8.98 -24.53
CA ILE A 673 29.37 8.52 -23.16
C ILE A 673 30.18 9.56 -22.39
N ILE A 674 30.02 9.57 -21.08
CA ILE A 674 30.88 10.28 -20.13
C ILE A 674 31.43 9.27 -19.14
N LYS A 675 32.74 9.33 -18.88
CA LYS A 675 33.42 8.46 -17.91
C LYS A 675 33.87 9.28 -16.69
N GLY A 676 33.11 9.17 -15.59
CA GLY A 676 33.53 9.65 -14.28
C GLY A 676 34.30 8.59 -13.49
N SER A 677 34.87 8.99 -12.35
CA SER A 677 35.54 8.09 -11.43
C SER A 677 34.57 7.23 -10.60
N VAL A 678 33.34 7.69 -10.41
CA VAL A 678 32.28 7.02 -9.63
C VAL A 678 31.25 6.33 -10.54
N VAL A 679 30.95 6.95 -11.69
CA VAL A 679 29.90 6.51 -12.61
C VAL A 679 30.28 6.80 -14.05
N GLN A 680 29.88 5.92 -14.95
CA GLN A 680 29.91 6.16 -16.39
C GLN A 680 28.48 6.23 -16.92
N GLU A 681 28.21 7.19 -17.80
CA GLU A 681 26.87 7.48 -18.29
C GLU A 681 26.82 7.51 -19.83
N ALA A 682 25.71 7.03 -20.38
CA ALA A 682 25.35 7.15 -21.79
C ALA A 682 24.03 7.92 -21.91
N PHE A 683 23.99 8.92 -22.80
CA PHE A 683 22.77 9.70 -23.03
C PHE A 683 22.13 9.34 -24.38
N GLN A 684 20.83 9.08 -24.35
CA GLN A 684 20.03 8.77 -25.54
C GLN A 684 18.79 9.66 -25.60
N GLN A 685 18.54 10.24 -26.77
CA GLN A 685 17.35 11.02 -27.04
C GLN A 685 16.56 10.38 -28.18
N PHE A 686 15.36 9.89 -27.87
CA PHE A 686 14.48 9.19 -28.82
C PHE A 686 13.55 10.18 -29.52
N THR A 687 13.01 11.14 -28.78
CA THR A 687 12.18 12.23 -29.33
C THR A 687 12.47 13.53 -28.58
N ASP A 688 11.71 14.59 -28.88
CA ASP A 688 11.79 15.83 -28.09
C ASP A 688 11.10 15.71 -26.72
N TRP A 689 10.40 14.60 -26.46
CA TRP A 689 9.64 14.30 -25.24
C TRP A 689 9.99 12.94 -24.61
N ILE A 690 10.99 12.22 -25.15
CA ILE A 690 11.54 10.98 -24.58
C ILE A 690 13.07 11.03 -24.64
N SER A 691 13.68 10.89 -23.46
CA SER A 691 15.14 10.72 -23.31
C SER A 691 15.43 9.73 -22.18
N GLN A 692 16.63 9.17 -22.19
CA GLN A 692 17.12 8.35 -21.08
C GLN A 692 18.62 8.51 -20.85
N VAL A 693 19.04 8.18 -19.63
CA VAL A 693 20.43 8.07 -19.21
C VAL A 693 20.66 6.64 -18.72
N ILE A 694 21.61 5.95 -19.32
CA ILE A 694 22.05 4.61 -18.89
C ILE A 694 23.32 4.76 -18.09
N ARG A 695 23.39 4.14 -16.92
CA ARG A 695 24.47 4.32 -15.96
C ARG A 695 25.04 2.99 -15.53
N VAL A 696 26.37 2.95 -15.48
CA VAL A 696 27.13 1.89 -14.85
C VAL A 696 27.98 2.52 -13.75
N TYR A 697 27.61 2.22 -12.51
CA TYR A 697 28.38 2.63 -11.34
C TYR A 697 29.56 1.70 -11.13
N GLN A 698 30.68 2.24 -10.65
CA GLN A 698 31.91 1.48 -10.47
C GLN A 698 31.72 0.26 -9.56
N ASP A 699 30.92 0.38 -8.50
CA ASP A 699 30.79 -0.64 -7.44
C ASP A 699 29.37 -1.27 -7.35
N LYS A 700 28.56 -1.22 -8.42
CA LYS A 700 27.20 -1.80 -8.41
C LYS A 700 27.07 -2.99 -9.37
N PRO A 701 26.37 -4.08 -8.98
CA PRO A 701 26.16 -5.28 -9.80
C PRO A 701 24.95 -5.17 -10.74
N TYR A 702 24.58 -3.96 -11.14
CA TYR A 702 23.40 -3.71 -11.96
C TYR A 702 23.61 -2.48 -12.84
N VAL A 703 22.83 -2.40 -13.92
CA VAL A 703 22.74 -1.23 -14.79
C VAL A 703 21.55 -0.41 -14.38
N GLU A 704 21.72 0.90 -14.24
CA GLU A 704 20.60 1.82 -13.96
C GLU A 704 20.17 2.51 -15.26
N ILE A 705 18.87 2.54 -15.53
CA ILE A 705 18.28 3.18 -16.71
C ILE A 705 17.23 4.17 -16.23
N GLU A 706 17.57 5.45 -16.28
CA GLU A 706 16.69 6.55 -15.92
C GLU A 706 16.07 7.14 -17.17
N TRP A 707 14.75 7.16 -17.25
CA TRP A 707 13.99 7.69 -18.37
C TRP A 707 13.26 8.97 -17.97
N THR A 708 13.08 9.88 -18.93
CA THR A 708 12.25 11.09 -18.81
C THR A 708 11.28 11.13 -19.98
N ILE A 709 9.98 11.12 -19.67
CA ILE A 709 8.89 11.00 -20.64
C ILE A 709 7.87 12.09 -20.41
N GLY A 710 7.60 12.85 -21.46
CA GLY A 710 6.57 13.89 -21.50
C GLY A 710 7.12 15.24 -21.99
N PRO A 711 6.23 16.19 -22.33
CA PRO A 711 4.77 16.01 -22.42
C PRO A 711 4.42 15.07 -23.59
N ILE A 712 3.60 14.05 -23.33
CA ILE A 712 3.17 13.11 -24.38
C ILE A 712 2.29 13.88 -25.37
N PRO A 713 2.65 13.95 -26.67
CA PRO A 713 1.92 14.77 -27.63
C PRO A 713 0.54 14.18 -27.93
N ILE A 714 -0.47 15.05 -28.06
CA ILE A 714 -1.87 14.69 -28.38
C ILE A 714 -2.45 15.53 -29.52
N ASP A 715 -1.62 16.32 -30.20
CA ASP A 715 -2.04 17.19 -31.31
C ASP A 715 -2.62 16.37 -32.48
N ASP A 716 -2.14 15.13 -32.62
CA ASP A 716 -2.61 14.11 -33.57
C ASP A 716 -3.95 13.45 -33.16
N LYS A 717 -4.52 13.84 -32.01
CA LYS A 717 -5.75 13.25 -31.45
C LYS A 717 -5.63 11.76 -31.11
N ILE A 718 -4.41 11.27 -30.86
CA ILE A 718 -4.16 9.88 -30.48
C ILE A 718 -3.67 9.84 -29.04
N GLY A 719 -4.40 9.14 -28.17
CA GLY A 719 -3.93 8.78 -26.83
C GLY A 719 -2.80 7.76 -26.91
N LYS A 720 -1.75 7.92 -26.09
CA LYS A 720 -0.52 7.11 -26.16
C LYS A 720 -0.17 6.54 -24.81
N GLU A 721 0.18 5.25 -24.82
CA GLU A 721 0.59 4.48 -23.67
C GLU A 721 2.02 4.00 -23.91
N ILE A 722 2.97 4.64 -23.25
CA ILE A 722 4.40 4.53 -23.53
C ILE A 722 4.97 3.33 -22.78
N VAL A 723 5.71 2.50 -23.50
CA VAL A 723 6.38 1.32 -22.96
C VAL A 723 7.88 1.39 -23.24
N THR A 724 8.66 0.85 -22.33
CA THR A 724 10.06 0.47 -22.57
C THR A 724 10.13 -1.05 -22.65
N ARG A 725 10.82 -1.57 -23.65
CA ARG A 725 10.99 -3.00 -23.86
C ARG A 725 12.46 -3.37 -23.92
N TYR A 726 12.83 -4.33 -23.08
CA TYR A 726 14.13 -5.01 -23.08
C TYR A 726 13.97 -6.33 -23.81
N THR A 727 14.81 -6.60 -24.80
CA THR A 727 14.75 -7.82 -25.59
C THR A 727 16.10 -8.52 -25.58
N ILE A 728 16.11 -9.80 -25.20
CA ILE A 728 17.26 -10.70 -25.32
C ILE A 728 16.95 -11.73 -26.42
N PRO A 729 17.42 -11.53 -27.65
CA PRO A 729 17.08 -12.42 -28.77
C PRO A 729 17.45 -13.89 -28.50
N GLY A 730 16.47 -14.78 -28.65
CA GLY A 730 16.68 -16.23 -28.45
C GLY A 730 16.92 -16.64 -27.00
N PHE A 731 16.41 -15.88 -26.03
CA PHE A 731 16.60 -16.18 -24.62
C PHE A 731 15.93 -17.49 -24.17
N GLY A 732 14.83 -17.93 -24.78
CA GLY A 732 14.22 -19.23 -24.50
C GLY A 732 13.39 -19.31 -23.21
N ASN A 733 12.69 -18.26 -22.80
CA ASN A 733 11.75 -18.30 -21.66
C ASN A 733 10.38 -18.91 -22.01
N LYS A 734 10.11 -19.24 -23.28
CA LYS A 734 8.98 -20.09 -23.72
C LYS A 734 7.61 -19.60 -23.22
N GLY A 735 7.39 -18.28 -23.19
CA GLY A 735 6.14 -17.65 -22.76
C GLY A 735 5.91 -17.60 -21.25
N VAL A 736 6.95 -17.88 -20.45
CA VAL A 736 6.92 -17.80 -18.98
C VAL A 736 7.72 -16.57 -18.51
N PHE A 737 7.15 -15.82 -17.58
CA PHE A 737 7.79 -14.68 -16.92
C PHE A 737 7.34 -14.58 -15.47
N TYR A 738 7.93 -13.68 -14.69
CA TYR A 738 7.72 -13.62 -13.25
C TYR A 738 7.49 -12.17 -12.83
N THR A 739 6.48 -11.91 -11.98
CA THR A 739 6.23 -10.58 -11.40
C THR A 739 6.02 -10.69 -9.90
N ASP A 740 6.42 -9.67 -9.14
CA ASP A 740 6.14 -9.63 -7.72
C ASP A 740 4.63 -9.46 -7.41
N ALA A 741 4.21 -9.88 -6.21
CA ALA A 741 2.95 -9.48 -5.59
C ALA A 741 3.23 -8.44 -4.49
N ASN A 742 2.80 -7.20 -4.72
CA ASN A 742 2.95 -6.05 -3.81
C ASN A 742 4.37 -5.82 -3.26
N GLY A 743 5.40 -6.22 -4.01
CA GLY A 743 6.81 -6.11 -3.61
C GLY A 743 7.36 -7.27 -2.79
N ARG A 744 6.62 -8.38 -2.61
CA ARG A 744 7.05 -9.56 -1.83
C ARG A 744 7.28 -10.80 -2.70
N GLU A 745 6.38 -11.78 -2.64
CA GLU A 745 6.56 -13.05 -3.34
C GLU A 745 6.55 -12.85 -4.86
N VAL A 746 7.29 -13.68 -5.57
CA VAL A 746 7.41 -13.63 -7.03
C VAL A 746 6.54 -14.73 -7.64
N LEU A 747 5.57 -14.33 -8.47
CA LEU A 747 4.58 -15.20 -9.07
C LEU A 747 4.98 -15.54 -10.52
N GLU A 748 4.86 -16.82 -10.88
CA GLU A 748 4.99 -17.26 -12.27
C GLU A 748 3.77 -16.83 -13.09
N ARG A 749 4.02 -16.22 -14.24
CA ARG A 749 3.05 -15.77 -15.23
C ARG A 749 3.28 -16.51 -16.54
N ARG A 750 2.20 -16.84 -17.25
CA ARG A 750 2.24 -17.55 -18.52
C ARG A 750 1.38 -16.84 -19.54
N LEU A 751 1.95 -16.60 -20.72
CA LEU A 751 1.29 -15.91 -21.82
C LEU A 751 -0.01 -16.66 -22.22
N ASN A 752 -1.13 -15.93 -22.30
CA ASN A 752 -2.45 -16.42 -22.69
C ASN A 752 -2.94 -17.63 -21.89
N TYR A 753 -2.57 -17.72 -20.62
CA TYR A 753 -2.93 -18.84 -19.76
C TYR A 753 -3.57 -18.36 -18.46
N ARG A 754 -4.54 -19.16 -17.99
CA ARG A 754 -5.20 -19.03 -16.69
C ARG A 754 -5.30 -20.42 -16.08
N PRO A 755 -4.91 -20.61 -14.81
CA PRO A 755 -4.91 -21.94 -14.22
C PRO A 755 -6.31 -22.44 -13.84
N THR A 756 -7.30 -21.55 -13.63
CA THR A 756 -8.62 -21.93 -13.16
C THR A 756 -9.70 -22.04 -14.26
N TRP A 757 -9.45 -21.53 -15.48
CA TRP A 757 -10.38 -21.64 -16.61
C TRP A 757 -9.65 -21.64 -17.97
N ASP A 758 -10.34 -22.12 -19.00
CA ASP A 758 -9.86 -22.02 -20.38
C ASP A 758 -10.08 -20.60 -20.90
N LEU A 759 -9.02 -19.81 -20.98
CA LEU A 759 -9.08 -18.40 -21.39
C LEU A 759 -9.50 -18.25 -22.85
N ASN A 760 -10.65 -17.62 -23.08
CA ASN A 760 -10.95 -17.02 -24.38
C ASN A 760 -10.27 -15.65 -24.47
N GLN A 761 -9.11 -15.59 -25.12
CA GLN A 761 -8.29 -14.38 -25.19
C GLN A 761 -8.88 -13.36 -26.18
N THR A 762 -9.41 -12.25 -25.65
CA THR A 762 -9.95 -11.14 -26.48
C THR A 762 -8.96 -10.00 -26.68
N GLU A 763 -7.95 -9.87 -25.82
CA GLU A 763 -6.95 -8.80 -25.84
C GLU A 763 -5.55 -9.40 -25.56
N PRO A 764 -4.83 -9.89 -26.58
CA PRO A 764 -3.59 -10.64 -26.40
C PRO A 764 -2.43 -9.82 -25.84
N VAL A 765 -2.55 -8.49 -25.81
CA VAL A 765 -1.62 -7.59 -25.11
C VAL A 765 -2.13 -7.34 -23.68
N ALA A 766 -3.25 -6.63 -23.53
CA ALA A 766 -3.74 -6.19 -22.22
C ALA A 766 -4.05 -7.35 -21.26
N GLY A 767 -4.59 -8.47 -21.77
CA GLY A 767 -4.87 -9.67 -20.99
C GLY A 767 -3.63 -10.40 -20.46
N ASN A 768 -2.42 -9.95 -20.79
CA ASN A 768 -1.16 -10.49 -20.28
C ASN A 768 -0.36 -9.49 -19.44
N TYR A 769 -0.86 -8.27 -19.24
CA TYR A 769 -0.25 -7.31 -18.33
C TYR A 769 -0.55 -7.68 -16.87
N TYR A 770 0.47 -7.55 -16.02
CA TYR A 770 0.39 -7.78 -14.58
C TYR A 770 0.98 -6.59 -13.81
N PRO A 771 0.57 -6.36 -12.56
CA PRO A 771 1.21 -5.35 -11.73
C PRO A 771 2.65 -5.76 -11.38
N VAL A 772 3.53 -4.77 -11.37
CA VAL A 772 4.95 -4.87 -11.01
C VAL A 772 5.26 -3.76 -10.02
N ASN A 773 5.42 -4.07 -8.74
CA ASN A 773 5.71 -3.07 -7.69
C ASN A 773 7.20 -2.99 -7.35
N ALA A 774 7.94 -4.08 -7.61
CA ALA A 774 9.36 -4.16 -7.33
C ALA A 774 10.16 -4.81 -8.46
N LEU A 775 9.66 -5.88 -9.09
CA LEU A 775 10.42 -6.60 -10.12
C LEU A 775 9.57 -7.39 -11.12
N ILE A 776 10.11 -7.49 -12.33
CA ILE A 776 9.70 -8.42 -13.39
C ILE A 776 10.93 -9.15 -13.93
N GLY A 777 10.82 -10.42 -14.28
CA GLY A 777 11.95 -11.17 -14.82
C GLY A 777 11.58 -12.35 -15.71
N ILE A 778 12.57 -12.83 -16.45
CA ILE A 778 12.50 -14.02 -17.31
C ILE A 778 13.64 -14.97 -16.97
N LYS A 779 13.38 -16.27 -17.09
CA LYS A 779 14.37 -17.33 -16.81
C LYS A 779 14.49 -18.28 -18.01
N ASN A 780 15.71 -18.70 -18.34
CA ASN A 780 15.96 -19.74 -19.32
C ASN A 780 16.23 -21.06 -18.58
N GLY A 781 15.37 -22.05 -18.80
CA GLY A 781 15.46 -23.36 -18.15
C GLY A 781 16.68 -24.20 -18.56
N ASP A 782 17.22 -23.96 -19.75
CA ASP A 782 18.33 -24.69 -20.38
C ASP A 782 19.69 -24.08 -19.98
N SER A 783 19.86 -22.76 -20.11
CA SER A 783 21.11 -22.06 -19.73
C SER A 783 21.21 -21.71 -18.25
N LYS A 784 20.11 -21.85 -17.50
CA LYS A 784 19.99 -21.42 -16.09
C LYS A 784 20.30 -19.95 -15.86
N LEU A 785 20.10 -19.10 -16.87
CA LEU A 785 20.23 -17.64 -16.75
C LEU A 785 18.89 -16.98 -16.42
N GLN A 786 18.96 -15.87 -15.70
CA GLN A 786 17.85 -15.01 -15.34
C GLN A 786 18.18 -13.55 -15.66
N PHE A 787 17.24 -12.87 -16.31
CA PHE A 787 17.27 -11.43 -16.51
C PHE A 787 16.11 -10.82 -15.71
N THR A 788 16.40 -9.81 -14.89
CA THR A 788 15.44 -9.18 -13.99
C THR A 788 15.52 -7.66 -14.12
N VAL A 789 14.36 -7.02 -14.18
CA VAL A 789 14.19 -5.57 -14.18
C VAL A 789 13.47 -5.19 -12.89
N LEU A 790 14.10 -4.34 -12.08
CA LEU A 790 13.49 -3.77 -10.89
C LEU A 790 12.97 -2.36 -11.18
N THR A 791 11.88 -1.98 -10.52
CA THR A 791 11.18 -0.71 -10.73
C THR A 791 11.25 0.20 -9.49
N ASP A 792 11.22 1.51 -9.70
CA ASP A 792 11.18 2.52 -8.63
C ASP A 792 9.74 2.85 -8.15
N ARG A 793 8.74 2.29 -8.85
CA ARG A 793 7.31 2.50 -8.64
C ARG A 793 6.52 1.36 -9.27
N SER A 794 5.24 1.34 -8.96
CA SER A 794 4.27 0.41 -9.53
C SER A 794 4.02 0.70 -11.01
N GLN A 795 4.05 -0.35 -11.83
CA GLN A 795 3.87 -0.31 -13.28
C GLN A 795 3.11 -1.55 -13.75
N GLY A 796 2.52 -1.50 -14.94
CA GLY A 796 2.09 -2.68 -15.68
C GLY A 796 3.26 -3.28 -16.48
N GLY A 797 3.46 -4.60 -16.39
CA GLY A 797 4.53 -5.30 -17.11
C GLY A 797 4.13 -6.67 -17.68
N VAL A 798 4.87 -7.12 -18.69
CA VAL A 798 4.60 -8.37 -19.44
C VAL A 798 5.85 -8.88 -20.17
N SER A 799 5.84 -10.17 -20.55
CA SER A 799 6.73 -10.76 -21.58
C SER A 799 5.87 -11.31 -22.73
N LEU A 800 5.73 -10.53 -23.81
CA LEU A 800 4.85 -10.90 -24.95
C LEU A 800 5.52 -11.85 -25.95
N ASN A 801 6.84 -11.76 -26.11
CA ASN A 801 7.63 -12.64 -26.97
C ASN A 801 8.79 -13.24 -26.18
N ASP A 802 9.40 -14.28 -26.74
CA ASP A 802 10.60 -14.88 -26.18
C ASP A 802 11.72 -13.84 -26.03
N GLY A 803 12.27 -13.73 -24.83
CA GLY A 803 13.31 -12.76 -24.47
C GLY A 803 12.84 -11.34 -24.17
N ASP A 804 11.55 -11.05 -24.30
CA ASP A 804 11.02 -9.71 -24.02
C ASP A 804 10.70 -9.52 -22.53
N VAL A 805 11.03 -8.34 -22.00
CA VAL A 805 10.47 -7.77 -20.77
C VAL A 805 10.02 -6.35 -21.11
N GLU A 806 8.71 -6.12 -21.04
CA GLU A 806 8.08 -4.84 -21.34
C GLU A 806 7.44 -4.25 -20.09
N LEU A 807 7.62 -2.94 -19.89
CA LEU A 807 7.03 -2.17 -18.80
C LEU A 807 6.37 -0.91 -19.38
N MET A 808 5.11 -0.68 -19.02
CA MET A 808 4.41 0.56 -19.33
C MET A 808 4.76 1.62 -18.29
N VAL A 809 5.31 2.74 -18.77
CA VAL A 809 5.97 3.75 -17.93
C VAL A 809 5.20 5.05 -17.85
N HIS A 810 4.39 5.41 -18.87
CA HIS A 810 3.53 6.59 -18.85
C HIS A 810 2.31 6.42 -19.76
N ARG A 811 1.21 7.11 -19.47
CA ARG A 811 -0.04 7.06 -20.25
C ARG A 811 -0.66 8.45 -20.33
N ARG A 812 -1.16 8.81 -21.52
CA ARG A 812 -1.98 10.00 -21.72
C ARG A 812 -3.09 9.70 -22.73
N LEU A 813 -4.33 9.74 -22.27
CA LEU A 813 -5.51 9.28 -23.01
C LEU A 813 -6.50 10.43 -23.20
N LEU A 814 -7.35 10.29 -24.22
CA LEU A 814 -8.27 11.36 -24.66
C LEU A 814 -9.75 11.00 -24.44
N TYR A 815 -10.02 9.81 -23.91
CA TYR A 815 -11.35 9.28 -23.67
C TYR A 815 -11.44 8.71 -22.24
N ASP A 816 -12.62 8.81 -21.67
CA ASP A 816 -13.02 8.07 -20.46
C ASP A 816 -13.41 6.64 -20.85
N ASP A 817 -13.12 5.67 -19.98
CA ASP A 817 -13.40 4.25 -20.19
C ASP A 817 -14.74 3.79 -19.59
N ALA A 818 -15.58 4.73 -19.16
CA ALA A 818 -16.92 4.52 -18.62
C ALA A 818 -16.96 3.54 -17.44
N LYS A 819 -15.95 3.61 -16.55
CA LYS A 819 -15.95 2.88 -15.28
C LYS A 819 -16.34 3.74 -14.07
N GLY A 820 -16.65 5.02 -14.29
CA GLY A 820 -17.32 5.89 -13.31
C GLY A 820 -16.61 7.23 -13.08
N VAL A 821 -15.29 7.31 -13.26
CA VAL A 821 -14.51 8.54 -13.03
C VAL A 821 -14.98 9.73 -13.87
N GLY A 822 -15.39 9.48 -15.13
CA GLY A 822 -16.00 10.49 -15.99
C GLY A 822 -15.01 11.53 -16.53
N GLU A 823 -13.72 11.19 -16.54
CA GLU A 823 -12.63 12.04 -17.03
C GLU A 823 -11.60 11.20 -17.79
N PRO A 824 -11.07 11.69 -18.93
CA PRO A 824 -9.93 11.03 -19.56
C PRO A 824 -8.67 11.18 -18.71
N LEU A 825 -7.80 10.17 -18.73
CA LEU A 825 -6.47 10.25 -18.10
C LEU A 825 -5.55 11.20 -18.88
N ASN A 826 -5.73 12.50 -18.69
CA ASN A 826 -5.05 13.57 -19.43
C ASN A 826 -4.37 14.57 -18.46
N GLU A 827 -3.41 14.08 -17.69
CA GLU A 827 -2.73 14.87 -16.65
C GLU A 827 -2.06 16.12 -17.24
N PRO A 828 -2.40 17.33 -16.77
CA PRO A 828 -2.04 18.58 -17.45
C PRO A 828 -0.56 18.97 -17.31
N GLY A 829 0.13 18.55 -16.24
CA GLY A 829 1.45 19.10 -15.89
C GLY A 829 1.40 20.60 -15.54
N ASP A 830 2.54 21.17 -15.12
CA ASP A 830 2.61 22.56 -14.62
C ASP A 830 2.28 23.63 -15.68
N ASP A 831 2.56 23.35 -16.95
CA ASP A 831 2.32 24.27 -18.07
C ASP A 831 1.04 23.95 -18.87
N GLY A 832 0.25 22.98 -18.40
CA GLY A 832 -0.98 22.53 -19.05
C GLY A 832 -0.78 21.70 -20.33
N LYS A 833 0.46 21.39 -20.72
CA LYS A 833 0.74 20.68 -21.98
C LYS A 833 0.86 19.18 -21.85
N GLY A 834 0.81 18.63 -20.65
CA GLY A 834 0.98 17.21 -20.35
C GLY A 834 2.05 16.98 -19.29
N LEU A 835 1.76 16.11 -18.32
CA LEU A 835 2.72 15.79 -17.25
C LEU A 835 4.00 15.13 -17.79
N ILE A 836 5.14 15.66 -17.35
CA ILE A 836 6.47 15.06 -17.57
C ILE A 836 6.80 14.23 -16.34
N ILE A 837 7.21 12.99 -16.57
CA ILE A 837 7.62 12.09 -15.50
C ILE A 837 9.05 11.61 -15.73
N LYS A 838 9.73 11.34 -14.62
CA LYS A 838 11.05 10.72 -14.58
C LYS A 838 10.96 9.47 -13.72
N GLY A 839 11.58 8.38 -14.14
CA GLY A 839 11.64 7.14 -13.38
C GLY A 839 12.83 6.28 -13.77
N THR A 840 13.01 5.19 -13.03
CA THR A 840 14.26 4.41 -13.07
C THR A 840 13.99 2.92 -13.07
N HIS A 841 14.69 2.20 -13.93
CA HIS A 841 14.78 0.74 -13.92
C HIS A 841 16.20 0.27 -13.59
N TYR A 842 16.29 -0.89 -12.94
CA TYR A 842 17.57 -1.52 -12.61
C TYR A 842 17.65 -2.91 -13.23
N LEU A 843 18.67 -3.14 -14.05
CA LEU A 843 18.85 -4.41 -14.77
C LEU A 843 19.84 -5.30 -14.05
N VAL A 844 19.42 -6.55 -13.79
CA VAL A 844 20.26 -7.61 -13.21
C VAL A 844 20.29 -8.79 -14.18
N LEU A 845 21.50 -9.26 -14.47
CA LEU A 845 21.75 -10.50 -15.23
C LEU A 845 22.63 -11.41 -14.38
N ASP A 846 22.11 -12.58 -14.02
CA ASP A 846 22.89 -13.63 -13.36
C ASP A 846 22.28 -15.01 -13.66
N SER A 847 22.88 -16.05 -13.09
CA SER A 847 22.29 -17.38 -12.96
C SER A 847 21.01 -17.35 -12.11
N VAL A 848 20.11 -18.31 -12.36
CA VAL A 848 18.89 -18.50 -11.58
C VAL A 848 19.23 -18.74 -10.10
N GLU A 849 20.30 -19.49 -9.80
CA GLU A 849 20.68 -19.81 -8.42
C GLU A 849 21.22 -18.60 -7.63
N ASN A 850 21.86 -17.62 -8.29
CA ASN A 850 22.49 -16.49 -7.59
C ASN A 850 21.69 -15.17 -7.70
N SER A 851 20.73 -15.07 -8.62
CA SER A 851 20.03 -13.80 -8.90
C SER A 851 19.35 -13.20 -7.67
N ALA A 852 18.75 -14.03 -6.81
CA ALA A 852 18.03 -13.56 -5.63
C ALA A 852 18.92 -12.84 -4.62
N SER A 853 20.19 -13.29 -4.48
CA SER A 853 21.18 -12.63 -3.63
C SER A 853 21.48 -11.18 -4.04
N ILE A 854 21.15 -10.81 -5.28
CA ILE A 854 21.32 -9.48 -5.86
C ILE A 854 19.99 -8.70 -5.85
N TYR A 855 18.92 -9.26 -6.44
CA TYR A 855 17.68 -8.50 -6.60
C TYR A 855 16.92 -8.30 -5.28
N ARG A 856 16.99 -9.22 -4.31
CA ARG A 856 16.29 -9.06 -3.03
C ARG A 856 16.86 -7.88 -2.21
N PRO A 857 18.18 -7.77 -1.97
CA PRO A 857 18.74 -6.61 -1.30
C PRO A 857 18.65 -5.32 -2.13
N LEU A 858 18.62 -5.41 -3.46
CA LEU A 858 18.47 -4.26 -4.33
C LEU A 858 17.04 -3.69 -4.28
N ALA A 859 16.00 -4.54 -4.34
CA ALA A 859 14.61 -4.13 -4.18
C ALA A 859 14.41 -3.42 -2.83
N GLN A 860 15.00 -3.94 -1.76
CA GLN A 860 15.02 -3.24 -0.47
C GLN A 860 15.73 -1.89 -0.54
N GLN A 861 16.89 -1.78 -1.19
CA GLN A 861 17.60 -0.49 -1.31
C GLN A 861 16.85 0.55 -2.15
N ILE A 862 16.10 0.12 -3.18
CA ILE A 862 15.28 1.00 -4.03
C ILE A 862 14.06 1.50 -3.26
N PHE A 863 13.42 0.64 -2.48
CA PHE A 863 12.26 1.06 -1.68
C PHE A 863 12.71 1.88 -0.45
N TRP A 864 13.70 1.40 0.30
CA TRP A 864 14.22 1.98 1.53
C TRP A 864 15.42 2.90 1.27
N GLU A 865 15.28 3.80 0.30
CA GLU A 865 16.31 4.79 -0.04
C GLU A 865 16.73 5.61 1.19
N PRO A 866 18.03 5.95 1.33
CA PRO A 866 18.50 6.80 2.42
C PRO A 866 17.82 8.17 2.43
N GLN A 867 17.44 8.63 3.62
CA GLN A 867 16.86 9.96 3.81
C GLN A 867 17.95 11.01 3.83
N VAL A 868 17.84 12.01 2.94
CA VAL A 868 18.86 13.05 2.76
C VAL A 868 18.33 14.39 3.23
N SER A 869 19.05 15.01 4.17
CA SER A 869 18.78 16.38 4.63
C SER A 869 20.05 17.24 4.57
N PHE A 870 19.86 18.55 4.53
CA PHE A 870 20.90 19.53 4.30
C PHE A 870 20.89 20.60 5.39
N SER A 871 22.02 21.27 5.60
CA SER A 871 22.04 22.53 6.35
C SER A 871 23.11 23.45 5.79
N ASP A 872 22.85 24.75 5.79
CA ASP A 872 23.90 25.74 5.55
C ASP A 872 24.96 25.67 6.64
N LEU A 873 26.23 25.72 6.23
CA LEU A 873 27.35 25.53 7.12
C LEU A 873 28.05 26.87 7.41
N ASN A 874 27.78 27.41 8.60
CA ASN A 874 28.34 28.68 9.08
C ASN A 874 29.62 28.53 9.93
N ILE A 875 30.06 27.29 10.19
CA ILE A 875 31.28 26.97 10.92
C ILE A 875 32.10 25.99 10.11
N ASP A 876 33.42 26.01 10.21
CA ASP A 876 34.23 25.04 9.46
C ASP A 876 33.95 23.58 9.91
N PRO A 877 34.11 22.59 9.02
CA PRO A 877 33.84 21.18 9.33
C PRO A 877 34.55 20.66 10.59
N ALA A 878 35.78 21.08 10.84
CA ALA A 878 36.54 20.64 12.03
C ALA A 878 35.97 21.22 13.33
N SER A 879 35.41 22.43 13.29
CA SER A 879 34.64 23.00 14.41
C SER A 879 33.28 22.33 14.60
N TYR A 880 32.63 21.90 13.51
CA TYR A 880 31.35 21.18 13.57
C TYR A 880 31.48 19.85 14.30
N VAL A 881 32.45 19.03 13.91
CA VAL A 881 32.69 17.68 14.47
C VAL A 881 32.99 17.71 15.97
N LYS A 882 33.48 18.84 16.50
CA LYS A 882 33.68 19.03 17.95
C LYS A 882 32.38 19.31 18.73
N LYS A 883 31.32 19.76 18.06
CA LYS A 883 30.05 20.18 18.67
C LYS A 883 28.94 19.14 18.54
N PHE A 884 28.96 18.36 17.46
CA PHE A 884 27.87 17.45 17.11
C PHE A 884 28.40 16.08 16.73
N LYS A 885 27.61 15.03 17.00
CA LYS A 885 27.88 13.70 16.48
C LYS A 885 27.57 13.70 14.98
N THR A 886 28.58 13.40 14.17
CA THR A 886 28.48 13.32 12.71
C THR A 886 28.27 11.91 12.18
N LYS A 887 28.28 10.90 13.05
CA LYS A 887 28.04 9.50 12.70
C LYS A 887 27.42 8.78 13.87
N TRP A 888 26.39 8.00 13.59
CA TRP A 888 25.68 7.22 14.61
C TRP A 888 25.01 6.00 13.98
N SER A 889 24.93 4.90 14.73
CA SER A 889 24.18 3.70 14.37
C SER A 889 23.28 3.30 15.51
N GLY A 890 22.03 3.00 15.19
CA GLY A 890 21.04 2.46 16.11
C GLY A 890 21.21 0.97 16.37
N LEU A 891 22.11 0.31 15.65
CA LEU A 891 22.34 -1.13 15.75
C LEU A 891 23.63 -1.41 16.53
N ALA A 892 23.54 -2.22 17.59
CA ALA A 892 24.69 -2.65 18.39
C ALA A 892 25.34 -3.94 17.84
N SER A 893 24.59 -4.76 17.10
CA SER A 893 25.08 -5.99 16.47
C SER A 893 24.41 -6.25 15.12
N ALA A 894 25.16 -6.78 14.16
CA ALA A 894 24.65 -7.01 12.81
C ALA A 894 23.53 -8.07 12.78
N LEU A 895 22.47 -7.79 12.03
CA LEU A 895 21.43 -8.78 11.72
C LEU A 895 21.89 -9.74 10.61
N PRO A 896 21.35 -10.98 10.59
CA PRO A 896 21.59 -11.91 9.49
C PRO A 896 21.19 -11.32 8.12
N ARG A 897 21.89 -11.72 7.05
CA ARG A 897 21.73 -11.13 5.70
C ARG A 897 20.33 -11.32 5.11
N ASN A 898 19.60 -12.35 5.53
CA ASN A 898 18.24 -12.68 5.13
C ASN A 898 17.16 -12.08 6.04
N VAL A 899 17.53 -11.27 7.05
CA VAL A 899 16.59 -10.57 7.94
C VAL A 899 16.52 -9.08 7.61
N HIS A 900 15.31 -8.52 7.63
CA HIS A 900 15.06 -7.09 7.57
C HIS A 900 14.18 -6.62 8.73
N LEU A 901 14.41 -5.39 9.19
CA LEU A 901 13.58 -4.72 10.19
C LEU A 901 12.49 -3.94 9.45
N LEU A 902 11.34 -4.57 9.30
CA LEU A 902 10.21 -4.06 8.53
C LEU A 902 9.52 -2.88 9.23
N THR A 903 9.44 -2.90 10.56
CA THR A 903 8.78 -1.84 11.34
C THR A 903 9.47 -1.69 12.68
N MET A 904 9.65 -0.45 13.11
CA MET A 904 9.99 -0.11 14.48
C MET A 904 9.29 1.20 14.83
N GLU A 905 8.35 1.15 15.77
CA GLU A 905 7.64 2.33 16.26
C GLU A 905 7.23 2.15 17.72
N GLN A 906 6.99 3.25 18.43
CA GLN A 906 6.43 3.22 19.77
C GLN A 906 4.89 3.16 19.69
N PHE A 907 4.25 2.33 20.51
CA PHE A 907 2.79 2.41 20.64
C PHE A 907 2.38 3.73 21.32
N ARG A 908 1.32 4.38 20.82
CA ARG A 908 0.89 5.68 21.37
C ARG A 908 0.28 5.60 22.76
N HIS A 909 -0.48 4.54 22.99
CA HIS A 909 -1.16 4.26 24.25
C HIS A 909 -0.53 3.01 24.89
N THR A 910 -1.32 2.22 25.61
CA THR A 910 -0.91 0.87 25.94
C THR A 910 -0.89 0.02 24.66
N GLY A 911 0.16 -0.76 24.46
CA GLY A 911 0.16 -1.84 23.46
C GLY A 911 -0.98 -2.84 23.72
N PRO A 912 -1.25 -3.78 22.80
CA PRO A 912 -2.27 -4.81 23.01
C PRO A 912 -2.02 -5.68 24.24
N VAL A 913 -0.76 -5.76 24.69
CA VAL A 913 -0.38 -6.45 25.91
C VAL A 913 -0.04 -5.42 26.99
N PRO A 914 -0.53 -5.59 28.24
CA PRO A 914 -0.11 -4.74 29.34
C PRO A 914 1.41 -4.77 29.54
N SER A 915 2.04 -3.59 29.54
CA SER A 915 3.47 -3.44 29.78
C SER A 915 3.81 -3.49 31.27
N PRO A 916 4.97 -4.05 31.67
CA PRO A 916 5.50 -3.92 33.02
C PRO A 916 5.62 -2.45 33.47
N SER A 917 5.47 -2.21 34.78
CA SER A 917 5.59 -0.85 35.34
C SER A 917 6.94 -0.22 35.04
N GLY A 918 6.95 1.02 34.52
CA GLY A 918 8.17 1.74 34.15
C GLY A 918 8.74 1.39 32.77
N SER A 919 8.05 0.54 31.99
CA SER A 919 8.43 0.22 30.62
C SER A 919 7.47 0.82 29.59
N VAL A 920 7.97 1.01 28.38
CA VAL A 920 7.20 1.52 27.24
C VAL A 920 7.13 0.45 26.13
N PRO A 921 5.94 0.19 25.56
CA PRO A 921 5.76 -0.79 24.51
C PRO A 921 6.14 -0.24 23.13
N TYR A 922 6.92 -1.02 22.39
CA TYR A 922 7.32 -0.78 21.01
C TYR A 922 6.77 -1.90 20.12
N LEU A 923 6.30 -1.54 18.93
CA LEU A 923 5.97 -2.45 17.86
C LEU A 923 7.21 -2.68 17.00
N ILE A 924 7.66 -3.93 16.91
CA ILE A 924 8.83 -4.32 16.12
C ILE A 924 8.42 -5.46 15.19
N ARG A 925 8.73 -5.32 13.89
CA ARG A 925 8.54 -6.40 12.90
C ARG A 925 9.86 -6.78 12.26
N PHE A 926 10.18 -8.08 12.32
CA PHE A 926 11.27 -8.65 11.56
C PHE A 926 10.71 -9.54 10.45
N GLU A 927 11.32 -9.49 9.28
CA GLU A 927 10.92 -10.32 8.15
C GLU A 927 12.09 -11.11 7.58
N HIS A 928 11.77 -12.28 7.01
CA HIS A 928 12.64 -13.01 6.11
C HIS A 928 12.22 -12.77 4.67
N PHE A 929 12.98 -11.96 3.94
CA PHE A 929 12.55 -11.44 2.64
C PHE A 929 13.01 -12.27 1.43
N TYR A 930 13.51 -13.49 1.65
CA TYR A 930 13.73 -14.52 0.62
C TYR A 930 12.65 -15.60 0.71
N GLU A 931 12.23 -16.12 -0.45
CA GLU A 931 11.39 -17.31 -0.59
C GLU A 931 12.23 -18.58 -0.40
N ASN A 932 11.59 -19.71 -0.11
CA ASN A 932 12.27 -20.94 0.31
C ASN A 932 13.18 -21.61 -0.74
N TYR A 933 13.11 -21.20 -2.00
CA TYR A 933 13.84 -21.80 -3.13
C TYR A 933 14.72 -20.80 -3.91
N GLU A 934 14.92 -19.60 -3.39
CA GLU A 934 15.57 -18.52 -4.13
C GLU A 934 17.10 -18.52 -4.07
N ASP A 935 17.66 -19.03 -2.98
CA ASP A 935 19.10 -19.03 -2.68
C ASP A 935 19.43 -20.12 -1.64
N ASP A 936 20.44 -20.95 -1.89
CA ASP A 936 20.77 -22.11 -1.04
C ASP A 936 21.14 -21.76 0.41
N ILE A 937 21.59 -20.52 0.67
CA ILE A 937 22.05 -20.07 1.99
C ILE A 937 21.06 -19.07 2.58
N LEU A 938 20.66 -18.07 1.80
CA LEU A 938 19.82 -16.96 2.25
C LEU A 938 18.34 -17.33 2.37
N SER A 939 17.93 -18.47 1.80
CA SER A 939 16.58 -19.04 1.97
C SER A 939 16.48 -20.01 3.14
N ALA A 940 17.55 -20.19 3.94
CA ALA A 940 17.51 -21.04 5.12
C ALA A 940 16.85 -20.31 6.32
N PRO A 941 16.06 -21.01 7.16
CA PRO A 941 15.58 -20.45 8.41
C PRO A 941 16.72 -19.89 9.27
N VAL A 942 16.44 -18.80 9.98
CA VAL A 942 17.44 -18.07 10.77
C VAL A 942 16.93 -17.80 12.17
N THR A 943 17.83 -17.85 13.16
CA THR A 943 17.53 -17.52 14.56
C THR A 943 18.55 -16.52 15.08
N PHE A 944 18.08 -15.47 15.75
CA PHE A 944 18.91 -14.41 16.31
C PHE A 944 18.29 -13.86 17.60
N ASP A 945 19.11 -13.27 18.47
CA ASP A 945 18.68 -12.69 19.73
C ASP A 945 18.51 -11.17 19.59
N ILE A 946 17.36 -10.64 20.01
CA ILE A 946 17.05 -9.21 19.90
C ILE A 946 17.33 -8.41 21.17
N LYS A 947 17.72 -9.07 22.27
CA LYS A 947 17.88 -8.44 23.59
C LYS A 947 18.74 -7.18 23.57
N ASP A 948 19.90 -7.27 22.93
CA ASP A 948 20.95 -6.24 22.91
C ASP A 948 21.22 -5.73 21.48
N ILE A 949 20.25 -5.86 20.56
CA ILE A 949 20.47 -5.56 19.15
C ILE A 949 20.44 -4.06 18.83
N PHE A 950 19.69 -3.28 19.61
CA PHE A 950 19.57 -1.84 19.45
C PHE A 950 20.51 -1.11 20.42
N ALA A 951 21.30 -0.17 19.92
CA ALA A 951 22.25 0.58 20.74
C ALA A 951 21.59 1.50 21.81
N PRO A 952 20.43 2.14 21.56
CA PRO A 952 19.84 3.07 22.53
C PRO A 952 19.18 2.43 23.75
N PHE A 953 18.83 1.14 23.70
CA PHE A 953 18.07 0.47 24.76
C PHE A 953 18.20 -1.05 24.68
N GLN A 954 17.91 -1.71 25.80
CA GLN A 954 17.78 -3.16 25.87
C GLN A 954 16.31 -3.57 25.83
N ILE A 955 16.03 -4.67 25.15
CA ILE A 955 14.72 -5.31 25.15
C ILE A 955 14.63 -6.25 26.35
N THR A 956 13.59 -6.09 27.16
CA THR A 956 13.43 -6.85 28.42
C THR A 956 12.38 -7.93 28.33
N ASP A 957 11.19 -7.58 27.85
CA ASP A 957 10.08 -8.49 27.64
C ASP A 957 9.56 -8.37 26.21
N VAL A 958 9.21 -9.50 25.61
CA VAL A 958 8.69 -9.58 24.24
C VAL A 958 7.44 -10.44 24.19
N TYR A 959 6.45 -9.96 23.46
CA TYR A 959 5.20 -10.67 23.20
C TYR A 959 4.97 -10.75 21.70
N GLU A 960 4.68 -11.94 21.20
CA GLU A 960 4.31 -12.13 19.80
C GLU A 960 2.88 -11.68 19.55
N LEU A 961 2.68 -10.93 18.48
CA LEU A 961 1.40 -10.42 18.03
C LEU A 961 1.05 -10.98 16.65
N SER A 962 -0.23 -10.90 16.27
CA SER A 962 -0.62 -11.01 14.86
C SER A 962 0.07 -9.92 14.03
N LEU A 963 0.10 -10.09 12.70
CA LEU A 963 0.74 -9.11 11.81
C LEU A 963 0.12 -7.71 11.94
N GLY A 964 -1.18 -7.63 12.26
CA GLY A 964 -1.90 -6.37 12.50
C GLY A 964 -1.47 -5.63 13.76
N GLY A 965 -0.67 -6.24 14.64
CA GLY A 965 -0.17 -5.62 15.88
C GLY A 965 -1.27 -5.33 16.91
N ASN A 966 -2.43 -5.96 16.80
CA ASN A 966 -3.63 -5.66 17.57
C ASN A 966 -4.06 -6.77 18.56
N VAL A 967 -3.57 -8.01 18.38
CA VAL A 967 -3.88 -9.15 19.25
C VAL A 967 -2.62 -10.00 19.46
N LYS A 968 -2.50 -10.64 20.63
CA LYS A 968 -1.44 -11.63 20.87
C LYS A 968 -1.58 -12.81 19.92
N TYR A 969 -0.46 -13.30 19.40
CA TYR A 969 -0.47 -14.42 18.47
C TYR A 969 -1.08 -15.71 19.09
N GLU A 970 -0.87 -15.93 20.39
CA GLU A 970 -1.47 -17.04 21.14
C GLU A 970 -3.00 -16.96 21.27
N ASP A 971 -3.60 -15.78 21.06
CA ASP A 971 -5.05 -15.54 21.15
C ASP A 971 -5.73 -15.48 19.77
N VAL A 972 -4.97 -15.61 18.68
CA VAL A 972 -5.52 -15.72 17.32
C VAL A 972 -6.13 -17.11 17.14
N HIS A 973 -7.45 -17.18 16.94
CA HIS A 973 -8.19 -18.42 16.70
C HIS A 973 -8.94 -18.32 15.39
N ARG A 974 -8.39 -18.92 14.33
CA ARG A 974 -9.03 -18.94 13.02
C ARG A 974 -9.95 -20.14 12.85
N LEU A 975 -11.07 -19.94 12.14
CA LEU A 975 -11.93 -21.02 11.65
C LEU A 975 -11.10 -22.03 10.83
N GLN A 976 -11.44 -23.31 10.97
CA GLN A 976 -10.74 -24.42 10.33
C GLN A 976 -11.57 -24.98 9.18
N TRP A 977 -10.93 -25.27 8.05
CA TRP A 977 -11.61 -25.68 6.83
C TRP A 977 -11.08 -27.02 6.33
N LYS A 978 -11.97 -27.87 5.83
CA LYS A 978 -11.56 -29.09 5.11
C LYS A 978 -11.37 -28.76 3.64
N THR A 979 -10.24 -29.16 3.07
CA THR A 979 -9.97 -28.95 1.65
C THR A 979 -9.75 -30.28 0.93
N GLU A 980 -9.93 -30.28 -0.38
CA GLU A 980 -9.61 -31.45 -1.22
C GLU A 980 -8.11 -31.80 -1.19
N ALA A 981 -7.26 -30.80 -0.93
CA ALA A 981 -5.80 -30.94 -0.93
C ALA A 981 -5.21 -31.45 0.40
N SER A 982 -5.89 -31.26 1.55
CA SER A 982 -5.40 -31.73 2.85
C SER A 982 -6.48 -31.72 3.95
N SER A 983 -6.31 -32.60 4.94
CA SER A 983 -7.06 -32.61 6.21
C SER A 983 -6.24 -32.05 7.40
N THR A 984 -5.09 -31.43 7.14
CA THR A 984 -4.21 -30.90 8.20
C THR A 984 -4.80 -29.68 8.87
N TYR A 985 -4.77 -29.67 10.20
CA TYR A 985 -5.19 -28.54 11.02
C TYR A 985 -4.07 -27.51 11.18
N LEU A 986 -4.44 -26.23 11.28
CA LEU A 986 -3.53 -25.14 11.61
C LEU A 986 -2.89 -25.37 12.99
N LYS A 987 -1.60 -25.70 13.01
CA LYS A 987 -0.79 -25.69 14.25
C LYS A 987 -0.10 -24.34 14.37
N LYS A 988 -0.27 -23.66 15.51
CA LYS A 988 0.49 -22.43 15.79
C LYS A 988 1.98 -22.71 15.70
N VAL A 989 2.69 -21.85 14.98
CA VAL A 989 4.14 -21.88 14.89
C VAL A 989 4.69 -21.16 16.12
N ARG A 990 5.80 -21.63 16.67
CA ARG A 990 6.48 -20.96 17.77
C ARG A 990 7.68 -20.22 17.22
N HIS A 991 7.62 -18.90 17.19
CA HIS A 991 8.71 -18.06 16.70
C HIS A 991 9.62 -17.54 17.82
N LEU A 992 9.11 -17.51 19.06
CA LEU A 992 9.83 -16.99 20.22
C LEU A 992 10.35 -18.07 21.18
N SER A 993 11.58 -17.86 21.64
CA SER A 993 12.17 -18.52 22.80
C SER A 993 12.92 -17.50 23.66
N GLY A 994 12.22 -16.87 24.61
CA GLY A 994 12.72 -15.68 25.31
C GLY A 994 12.81 -14.50 24.32
N THR A 995 13.97 -13.87 24.22
CA THR A 995 14.27 -12.81 23.23
C THR A 995 14.83 -13.36 21.91
N GLN A 996 14.96 -14.68 21.76
CA GLN A 996 15.36 -15.27 20.48
C GLN A 996 14.16 -15.34 19.54
N VAL A 997 14.37 -14.84 18.32
CA VAL A 997 13.40 -14.85 17.22
C VAL A 997 13.89 -15.81 16.15
N THR A 998 13.04 -16.76 15.76
CA THR A 998 13.26 -17.63 14.60
C THR A 998 12.35 -17.20 13.45
N LEU A 999 12.93 -17.03 12.26
CA LEU A 999 12.20 -16.72 11.02
C LEU A 999 12.50 -17.77 9.96
N LYS A 1000 11.46 -18.27 9.30
CA LYS A 1000 11.54 -19.04 8.07
C LYS A 1000 11.31 -18.14 6.85
N PRO A 1001 11.62 -18.61 5.62
CA PRO A 1001 11.32 -17.88 4.39
C PRO A 1001 9.93 -17.27 4.34
N MET A 1002 9.86 -16.00 3.92
CA MET A 1002 8.67 -15.14 3.86
C MET A 1002 7.92 -14.91 5.17
N GLU A 1003 8.37 -15.39 6.33
CA GLU A 1003 7.72 -15.07 7.60
C GLU A 1003 7.96 -13.61 8.02
N ILE A 1004 6.92 -12.98 8.56
CA ILE A 1004 7.02 -11.72 9.31
C ILE A 1004 6.62 -12.02 10.75
N VAL A 1005 7.52 -11.77 11.70
CA VAL A 1005 7.22 -11.87 13.13
C VAL A 1005 7.00 -10.48 13.69
N THR A 1006 5.81 -10.27 14.28
CA THR A 1006 5.39 -9.00 14.86
C THR A 1006 5.43 -9.09 16.38
N LEU A 1007 6.10 -8.13 17.02
CA LEU A 1007 6.42 -8.15 18.43
C LEU A 1007 5.96 -6.87 19.11
N GLN A 1008 5.39 -7.00 20.32
CA GLN A 1008 5.45 -5.94 21.32
C GLN A 1008 6.70 -6.16 22.18
N ALA A 1009 7.68 -5.28 22.05
CA ALA A 1009 8.89 -5.26 22.88
C ALA A 1009 8.79 -4.15 23.93
N ASN A 1010 9.04 -4.49 25.20
CA ASN A 1010 9.06 -3.49 26.28
C ASN A 1010 10.50 -3.05 26.57
N ILE A 1011 10.68 -1.73 26.63
CA ILE A 1011 11.94 -1.10 27.00
C ILE A 1011 11.77 -0.30 28.29
N PHE A 1012 12.73 -0.39 29.21
CA PHE A 1012 12.77 0.54 30.36
C PHE A 1012 13.32 1.89 29.88
N ILE A 1013 12.61 2.96 30.22
CA ILE A 1013 13.03 4.34 29.94
C ILE A 1013 13.88 4.86 31.08
#